data_AF-A0A0W0WKB7-F1
#
_entry.id   AF-A0A0W0WKB7-F1
#
_cell.length_a   1.000
_cell.length_b   1.000
_cell.length_c   1.000
_cell.angle_alpha   90.00
_cell.angle_beta   90.00
_cell.angle_gamma   90.00
#
_symmetry.space_group_name_H-M   'P 1'
#
loop_
_entity.id
_entity.type
_entity.pdbx_description
1 polymer ?
#
loop_
_entity_poly.entity_id
_entity_poly.type
_entity_poly.pdbx_seq_one_letter_code
_entity_poly.pdbx_strand_id
1 'polypeptide(L)'
;MGKWADSFFEGVDTFFAWLSTSLKQTTESYCDLETADSPTVLVNHDGSLVSIIKIEGVTALAGAEEFERLVEGLSNAFQAAMGRPGHALQVHFSHDKQNIRKVIQDIYSPAEATAKRLELNLDDLFHERVGFLAQYCAEERLYFALFTRPFNLPQEQLKAANKAKIKMLKDKKAPAFKNSQTIFAAIPELRDTHDAYVRSILNDLDALNIYARLMNVHDAVHAIRMTADPDFTADDWRASLPGDKILPREIDSFNGDPSDLLWPSLAKQIIPRDGEILDLRTVRVGNKIYSSVFIDLFPKDIRPFITLFSRILPSHIPWRISFFLESEGLNTIKLKGLLSAILSFSSAQNRLISDSVNLLKYLQLNTDDAIIRLRVVAATWAPEGELPLLRRRSSELVKAIQGWGSTDVSEICGDAFAGFVSSMLATTQNSAAVPSVAPLSDVISMLPITRPASPWEHGALLFRSPDGKPWPFQPGSTQQTTWIDLVYARPGSGKSVLSNALNLALCLSGGLTRLPRIAIIDIGPSSSGLISLLKEALPASKRHLVAYHRLRMTPEYSINPFDTQLGCRYPTATERSFLVNFLTLLTTPLGAAKPYDGMPDLAGMVVDELYKSLADEYNPTPYAPGVEEFIDSILEEIGFVRDSKSTWWEVTDSLYSAGFAHEAMLAQRYAMPLLADAASICRTPSIEDLYEKVTAPTGESLINAFSRMISGAVREYSILSRVTSFDIGDARVVSLDLDEVAKSGGDAADRQTSVMYMLARYVLARHYYLTEESVSNMPEQYREYHKERILEIREDPKRIVYDEFHRTAKSKAVRDQVIIDMREGRKWKVQIALLSQSVDDFDPVMIDFSTAIYVMDAGPSQAVEKTAQIFGLSSTAKVALRTRVHGPRQGGATFLVQYATKNGVNVQLLTLTLGPVELWAFSTTAEDATVRNQLYRHLGPGEARRLLAALFPNGSIAKEIETRLASMKMETGLIEEDAKASVVSQLVSDILNAYAKDPNIKMLPAKI
;
A
#
# COMPACT_ATOMS: atom_id res chain seq x y z
N MET A 1 -64.97 6.80 -31.43
CA MET A 1 -64.68 8.17 -30.94
C MET A 1 -63.71 8.18 -29.76
N GLY A 2 -63.88 7.35 -28.71
CA GLY A 2 -62.93 7.27 -27.58
C GLY A 2 -61.45 7.08 -27.97
N LYS A 3 -61.13 6.07 -28.80
CA LYS A 3 -59.74 5.83 -29.28
C LYS A 3 -59.11 6.98 -30.08
N TRP A 4 -59.92 7.87 -30.67
CA TRP A 4 -59.42 9.00 -31.46
C TRP A 4 -59.17 10.22 -30.56
N ALA A 5 -59.99 10.39 -29.52
CA ALA A 5 -59.77 11.37 -28.47
C ALA A 5 -58.54 11.01 -27.64
N ASP A 6 -58.41 9.75 -27.19
CA ASP A 6 -57.25 9.29 -26.40
C ASP A 6 -55.94 9.42 -27.20
N SER A 7 -55.94 9.05 -28.49
CA SER A 7 -54.77 9.23 -29.37
C SER A 7 -54.43 10.69 -29.66
N PHE A 8 -55.42 11.60 -29.64
CA PHE A 8 -55.21 13.04 -29.80
C PHE A 8 -54.65 13.66 -28.53
N PHE A 9 -55.21 13.33 -27.36
CA PHE A 9 -54.71 13.79 -26.06
C PHE A 9 -53.32 13.21 -25.76
N GLU A 10 -53.06 11.93 -26.04
CA GLU A 10 -51.70 11.38 -25.97
C GLU A 10 -50.73 12.09 -26.93
N GLY A 11 -51.19 12.48 -28.12
CA GLY A 11 -50.39 13.24 -29.08
C GLY A 11 -50.05 14.65 -28.59
N VAL A 12 -50.99 15.31 -27.91
CA VAL A 12 -50.81 16.62 -27.29
C VAL A 12 -49.92 16.54 -26.05
N ASP A 13 -50.11 15.54 -25.20
CA ASP A 13 -49.26 15.31 -24.02
C ASP A 13 -47.84 14.91 -24.43
N THR A 14 -47.69 14.10 -25.49
CA THR A 14 -46.37 13.77 -26.06
C THR A 14 -45.72 15.00 -26.68
N PHE A 15 -46.50 15.89 -27.30
CA PHE A 15 -46.00 17.17 -27.81
C PHE A 15 -45.59 18.12 -26.69
N PHE A 16 -46.35 18.24 -25.61
CA PHE A 16 -45.99 19.05 -24.44
C PHE A 16 -44.83 18.47 -23.64
N ALA A 17 -44.74 17.14 -23.50
CA ALA A 17 -43.58 16.48 -22.92
C ALA A 17 -42.33 16.70 -23.79
N TRP A 18 -42.45 16.54 -25.11
CA TRP A 18 -41.36 16.86 -26.04
C TRP A 18 -40.97 18.34 -26.00
N LEU A 19 -41.93 19.25 -25.88
CA LEU A 19 -41.71 20.68 -25.75
C LEU A 19 -41.04 21.02 -24.41
N SER A 20 -41.48 20.43 -23.30
CA SER A 20 -40.90 20.55 -21.95
C SER A 20 -39.45 20.06 -21.91
N THR A 21 -39.18 18.88 -22.49
CA THR A 21 -37.83 18.32 -22.62
C THR A 21 -36.96 19.17 -23.55
N SER A 22 -37.51 19.68 -24.65
CA SER A 22 -36.80 20.57 -25.59
C SER A 22 -36.53 21.96 -24.99
N LEU A 23 -37.39 22.42 -24.09
CA LEU A 23 -37.23 23.66 -23.31
C LEU A 23 -36.42 23.45 -22.02
N LYS A 24 -35.93 22.23 -21.77
CA LYS A 24 -35.16 21.84 -20.60
C LYS A 24 -35.81 22.20 -19.25
N GLN A 25 -37.13 22.02 -19.15
CA GLN A 25 -37.88 22.39 -17.94
C GLN A 25 -37.64 21.45 -16.75
N THR A 26 -37.08 20.25 -16.96
CA THR A 26 -36.76 19.27 -15.93
C THR A 26 -35.26 18.97 -15.88
N THR A 27 -34.74 18.64 -14.70
CA THR A 27 -33.33 18.26 -14.53
C THR A 27 -32.94 17.03 -15.35
N GLU A 28 -33.88 16.10 -15.55
CA GLU A 28 -33.72 14.91 -16.39
C GLU A 28 -33.33 15.22 -17.84
N SER A 29 -33.84 16.32 -18.40
CA SER A 29 -33.55 16.72 -19.78
C SER A 29 -32.07 17.07 -20.05
N TYR A 30 -31.27 17.19 -18.99
CA TYR A 30 -29.82 17.45 -19.07
C TYR A 30 -28.98 16.17 -19.03
N CYS A 31 -29.58 15.01 -18.74
CA CYS A 31 -28.90 13.72 -18.71
C CYS A 31 -29.19 12.96 -20.01
N ASP A 32 -28.14 12.56 -20.72
CA ASP A 32 -28.29 11.82 -21.98
C ASP A 32 -28.44 10.31 -21.77
N LEU A 33 -28.18 9.79 -20.56
CA LEU A 33 -28.12 8.35 -20.26
C LEU A 33 -29.52 7.73 -20.12
N GLU A 34 -29.78 6.69 -20.90
CA GLU A 34 -31.08 6.03 -21.00
C GLU A 34 -31.13 4.68 -20.26
N THR A 35 -30.13 3.81 -20.46
CA THR A 35 -30.16 2.43 -19.95
C THR A 35 -28.77 1.78 -19.94
N ALA A 36 -28.67 0.55 -19.41
CA ALA A 36 -27.55 -0.37 -19.64
C ALA A 36 -27.84 -1.33 -20.82
N ASP A 37 -26.80 -1.66 -21.61
CA ASP A 37 -26.84 -2.66 -22.69
C ASP A 37 -26.14 -3.98 -22.32
N SER A 38 -25.06 -3.89 -21.56
CA SER A 38 -24.23 -5.02 -21.13
C SER A 38 -23.62 -4.75 -19.74
N PRO A 39 -22.89 -5.70 -19.12
CA PRO A 39 -22.25 -5.48 -17.83
C PRO A 39 -21.28 -4.29 -17.76
N THR A 40 -20.81 -3.77 -18.90
CA THR A 40 -19.83 -2.66 -18.96
C THR A 40 -20.24 -1.51 -19.89
N VAL A 41 -21.40 -1.60 -20.56
CA VAL A 41 -21.83 -0.63 -21.58
C VAL A 41 -23.16 0.01 -21.19
N LEU A 42 -23.16 1.34 -21.10
CA LEU A 42 -24.34 2.20 -20.97
C LEU A 42 -24.78 2.72 -22.35
N VAL A 43 -26.01 3.19 -22.43
CA VAL A 43 -26.62 3.70 -23.67
C VAL A 43 -27.26 5.05 -23.42
N ASN A 44 -27.03 5.98 -24.34
CA ASN A 44 -27.70 7.28 -24.34
C ASN A 44 -29.07 7.24 -25.07
N HIS A 45 -29.91 8.25 -24.85
CA HIS A 45 -31.21 8.40 -25.52
C HIS A 45 -31.10 8.41 -27.05
N ASP A 46 -30.00 8.90 -27.60
CA ASP A 46 -29.72 8.91 -29.04
C ASP A 46 -29.23 7.56 -29.59
N GLY A 47 -29.00 6.57 -28.72
CA GLY A 47 -28.46 5.26 -29.06
C GLY A 47 -26.93 5.17 -29.01
N SER A 48 -26.22 6.21 -28.59
CA SER A 48 -24.77 6.15 -28.38
C SER A 48 -24.43 5.14 -27.28
N LEU A 49 -23.35 4.37 -27.48
CA LEU A 49 -22.80 3.44 -26.49
C LEU A 49 -21.69 4.13 -25.70
N VAL A 50 -21.67 3.88 -24.39
CA VAL A 50 -20.73 4.50 -23.44
C VAL A 50 -20.10 3.46 -22.54
N SER A 51 -18.77 3.45 -22.47
CA SER A 51 -18.00 2.66 -21.49
C SER A 51 -17.12 3.58 -20.67
N ILE A 52 -17.03 3.34 -19.36
CA ILE A 52 -16.20 4.14 -18.45
C ILE A 52 -15.00 3.32 -17.99
N ILE A 53 -13.82 3.88 -18.20
CA ILE A 53 -12.54 3.35 -17.72
C ILE A 53 -12.07 4.24 -16.57
N LYS A 54 -11.86 3.64 -15.39
CA LYS A 54 -11.19 4.29 -14.27
C LYS A 54 -9.69 4.23 -14.50
N ILE A 55 -9.03 5.39 -14.46
CA ILE A 55 -7.58 5.49 -14.62
C ILE A 55 -6.96 5.70 -13.24
N GLU A 56 -6.18 4.73 -12.78
CA GLU A 56 -5.46 4.86 -11.51
C GLU A 56 -4.20 5.73 -11.70
N GLY A 57 -3.56 5.66 -12.87
CA GLY A 57 -2.38 6.46 -13.21
C GLY A 57 -1.20 5.64 -13.79
N VAL A 58 -0.02 6.25 -13.86
CA VAL A 58 1.22 5.63 -14.36
C VAL A 58 1.97 4.88 -13.26
N THR A 59 2.67 3.80 -13.64
CA THR A 59 3.49 3.01 -12.72
C THR A 59 4.92 3.54 -12.55
N ALA A 60 5.36 4.48 -13.38
CA ALA A 60 6.69 5.07 -13.29
C ALA A 60 6.64 6.60 -13.17
N LEU A 61 7.70 7.19 -12.61
CA LEU A 61 7.89 8.65 -12.60
C LEU A 61 7.96 9.18 -14.04
N ALA A 62 7.12 10.17 -14.34
CA ALA A 62 7.08 10.81 -15.65
C ALA A 62 7.82 12.17 -15.63
N GLY A 63 8.97 12.24 -16.30
CA GLY A 63 9.67 13.50 -16.64
C GLY A 63 9.38 13.90 -18.07
N ALA A 64 10.24 14.73 -18.67
CA ALA A 64 10.00 15.25 -20.02
C ALA A 64 9.96 14.13 -21.08
N GLU A 65 10.95 13.23 -21.07
CA GLU A 65 11.06 12.12 -22.03
C GLU A 65 9.92 11.11 -21.87
N GLU A 66 9.61 10.72 -20.62
CA GLU A 66 8.49 9.82 -20.38
C GLU A 66 7.15 10.46 -20.73
N PHE A 67 6.99 11.76 -20.48
CA PHE A 67 5.80 12.51 -20.87
C PHE A 67 5.63 12.55 -22.39
N GLU A 68 6.68 12.87 -23.15
CA GLU A 68 6.63 12.88 -24.62
C GLU A 68 6.23 11.51 -25.17
N ARG A 69 6.82 10.42 -24.67
CA ARG A 69 6.46 9.04 -25.04
C ARG A 69 5.01 8.69 -24.68
N LEU A 70 4.52 9.13 -23.52
CA LEU A 70 3.12 8.93 -23.13
C LEU A 70 2.18 9.71 -24.05
N VAL A 71 2.52 10.95 -24.41
CA VAL A 71 1.74 11.76 -25.34
C VAL A 71 1.71 11.12 -26.73
N GLU A 72 2.85 10.71 -27.26
CA GLU A 72 2.94 10.03 -28.55
C GLU A 72 2.14 8.72 -28.55
N GLY A 73 2.35 7.88 -27.53
CA GLY A 73 1.66 6.60 -27.39
C GLY A 73 0.15 6.75 -27.29
N LEU A 74 -0.34 7.67 -26.43
CA LEU A 74 -1.77 7.94 -26.31
C LEU A 74 -2.34 8.59 -27.57
N SER A 75 -1.57 9.46 -28.25
CA SER A 75 -1.98 10.03 -29.53
C SER A 75 -2.21 8.93 -30.55
N ASN A 76 -1.26 8.02 -30.70
CA ASN A 76 -1.38 6.86 -31.59
C ASN A 76 -2.58 5.97 -31.22
N ALA A 77 -2.80 5.70 -29.92
CA ALA A 77 -3.92 4.90 -29.44
C ALA A 77 -5.28 5.51 -29.80
N PHE A 78 -5.44 6.82 -29.61
CA PHE A 78 -6.70 7.51 -29.91
C PHE A 78 -6.84 7.91 -31.38
N GLN A 79 -5.74 7.99 -32.13
CA GLN A 79 -5.73 8.50 -33.50
C GLN A 79 -6.68 7.73 -34.43
N ALA A 80 -6.64 6.40 -34.39
CA ALA A 80 -7.48 5.57 -35.26
C ALA A 80 -8.98 5.77 -35.02
N ALA A 81 -9.38 5.96 -33.76
CA ALA A 81 -10.77 6.24 -33.38
C ALA A 81 -11.15 7.69 -33.69
N MET A 82 -10.29 8.66 -33.33
CA MET A 82 -10.55 10.09 -33.50
C MET A 82 -10.44 10.57 -34.94
N GLY A 83 -9.79 9.82 -35.82
CA GLY A 83 -9.80 10.07 -37.26
C GLY A 83 -11.10 9.67 -37.97
N ARG A 84 -11.98 8.91 -37.31
CA ARG A 84 -13.26 8.43 -37.88
C ARG A 84 -14.45 9.13 -37.22
N PRO A 85 -15.46 9.57 -37.98
CA PRO A 85 -16.68 10.15 -37.41
C PRO A 85 -17.35 9.22 -36.39
N GLY A 86 -17.87 9.81 -35.33
CA GLY A 86 -18.76 9.12 -34.38
C GLY A 86 -18.07 8.54 -33.15
N HIS A 87 -16.77 8.75 -32.96
CA HIS A 87 -16.11 8.49 -31.68
C HIS A 87 -15.94 9.79 -30.87
N ALA A 88 -16.07 9.66 -29.55
CA ALA A 88 -15.73 10.74 -28.62
C ALA A 88 -15.10 10.18 -27.34
N LEU A 89 -14.33 11.03 -26.66
CA LEU A 89 -13.65 10.75 -25.40
C LEU A 89 -13.97 11.88 -24.44
N GLN A 90 -14.43 11.53 -23.25
CA GLN A 90 -14.42 12.44 -22.11
C GLN A 90 -13.28 12.05 -21.17
N VAL A 91 -12.45 13.02 -20.79
CA VAL A 91 -11.49 12.87 -19.70
C VAL A 91 -11.96 13.72 -18.53
N HIS A 92 -12.39 13.06 -17.45
CA HIS A 92 -12.89 13.71 -16.25
C HIS A 92 -11.90 13.53 -15.10
N PHE A 93 -11.42 14.64 -14.56
CA PHE A 93 -10.55 14.69 -13.40
C PHE A 93 -11.21 15.46 -12.26
N SER A 94 -11.13 14.94 -11.03
CA SER A 94 -11.56 15.64 -9.82
C SER A 94 -10.51 15.54 -8.73
N HIS A 95 -10.34 16.63 -7.98
CA HIS A 95 -9.45 16.73 -6.84
C HIS A 95 -10.16 17.44 -5.68
N ASP A 96 -10.42 16.72 -4.59
CA ASP A 96 -11.20 17.20 -3.45
C ASP A 96 -10.60 16.77 -2.10
N LYS A 97 -10.50 17.72 -1.17
CA LYS A 97 -10.08 17.46 0.22
C LYS A 97 -11.25 17.21 1.18
N GLN A 98 -12.50 17.45 0.77
CA GLN A 98 -13.65 17.35 1.68
C GLN A 98 -13.92 15.90 2.10
N ASN A 99 -13.80 14.94 1.17
CA ASN A 99 -14.06 13.52 1.42
C ASN A 99 -12.84 12.70 1.83
N ILE A 100 -11.65 13.30 1.92
CA ILE A 100 -10.40 12.54 2.10
C ILE A 100 -10.36 11.72 3.39
N ARG A 101 -10.98 12.20 4.47
CA ARG A 101 -11.02 11.47 5.75
C ARG A 101 -11.68 10.10 5.59
N LYS A 102 -12.80 10.08 4.87
CA LYS A 102 -13.56 8.86 4.58
C LYS A 102 -12.74 7.92 3.70
N VAL A 103 -12.13 8.44 2.63
CA VAL A 103 -11.24 7.64 1.77
C VAL A 103 -10.12 6.99 2.58
N ILE A 104 -9.49 7.73 3.51
CA ILE A 104 -8.45 7.17 4.39
C ILE A 104 -9.02 6.10 5.33
N GLN A 105 -10.21 6.32 5.90
CA GLN A 105 -10.90 5.32 6.73
C GLN A 105 -11.20 4.04 5.93
N ASP A 106 -11.68 4.18 4.69
CA ASP A 106 -11.98 3.04 3.82
C ASP A 106 -10.73 2.23 3.47
N ILE A 107 -9.58 2.87 3.22
CA ILE A 107 -8.34 2.11 2.95
C ILE A 107 -7.88 1.34 4.21
N TYR A 108 -8.10 1.91 5.41
CA TYR A 108 -7.75 1.28 6.68
C TYR A 108 -8.82 0.33 7.24
N SER A 109 -10.02 0.31 6.67
CA SER A 109 -11.13 -0.50 7.19
C SER A 109 -10.79 -1.98 7.41
N PRO A 110 -10.00 -2.67 6.53
CA PRO A 110 -9.62 -4.05 6.80
C PRO A 110 -8.65 -4.18 7.98
N ALA A 111 -7.80 -3.17 8.18
CA ALA A 111 -6.82 -3.13 9.27
C ALA A 111 -7.49 -2.86 10.63
N GLU A 112 -8.46 -1.96 10.68
CA GLU A 112 -9.28 -1.74 11.89
C GLU A 112 -10.08 -2.99 12.26
N ALA A 113 -10.65 -3.69 11.26
CA ALA A 113 -11.36 -4.95 11.48
C ALA A 113 -10.43 -6.04 12.04
N THR A 114 -9.19 -6.11 11.56
CA THR A 114 -8.17 -7.02 12.12
C THR A 114 -7.78 -6.61 13.54
N ALA A 115 -7.53 -5.33 13.82
CA ALA A 115 -7.17 -4.85 15.15
C ALA A 115 -8.23 -5.24 16.19
N LYS A 116 -9.52 -5.04 15.86
CA LYS A 116 -10.65 -5.46 16.70
C LYS A 116 -10.67 -6.97 16.92
N ARG A 117 -10.44 -7.77 15.88
CA ARG A 117 -10.42 -9.24 15.97
C ARG A 117 -9.29 -9.77 16.83
N LEU A 118 -8.12 -9.12 16.79
CA LEU A 118 -6.95 -9.47 17.60
C LEU A 118 -6.98 -8.83 19.00
N GLU A 119 -8.01 -8.05 19.33
CA GLU A 119 -8.14 -7.27 20.57
C GLU A 119 -6.97 -6.29 20.79
N LEU A 120 -6.45 -5.71 19.70
CA LEU A 120 -5.44 -4.66 19.76
C LEU A 120 -6.12 -3.30 19.97
N ASN A 121 -5.93 -2.69 21.14
CA ASN A 121 -6.41 -1.34 21.44
C ASN A 121 -5.52 -0.28 20.77
N LEU A 122 -5.87 0.09 19.53
CA LEU A 122 -5.15 1.04 18.68
C LEU A 122 -6.05 2.15 18.14
N ASP A 123 -7.21 2.39 18.77
CA ASP A 123 -8.17 3.39 18.32
C ASP A 123 -7.58 4.80 18.31
N ASP A 124 -6.71 5.14 19.28
CA ASP A 124 -5.99 6.41 19.32
C ASP A 124 -5.15 6.63 18.06
N LEU A 125 -4.46 5.58 17.61
CA LEU A 125 -3.59 5.58 16.46
C LEU A 125 -4.38 5.68 15.14
N PHE A 126 -5.48 4.94 14.97
CA PHE A 126 -6.31 5.04 13.76
C PHE A 126 -6.97 6.41 13.62
N HIS A 127 -7.56 6.94 14.70
CA HIS A 127 -8.16 8.27 14.68
C HIS A 127 -7.13 9.35 14.35
N GLU A 128 -5.91 9.26 14.91
CA GLU A 128 -4.84 10.18 14.55
C GLU A 128 -4.44 10.05 13.08
N ARG A 129 -4.18 8.84 12.58
CA ARG A 129 -3.76 8.61 11.19
C ARG A 129 -4.73 9.26 10.22
N VAL A 130 -6.03 9.06 10.41
CA VAL A 130 -7.08 9.69 9.59
C VAL A 130 -7.00 11.22 9.69
N GLY A 131 -6.94 11.78 10.90
CA GLY A 131 -6.92 13.22 11.14
C GLY A 131 -5.67 13.93 10.62
N PHE A 132 -4.51 13.29 10.73
CA PHE A 132 -3.21 13.84 10.33
C PHE A 132 -2.98 13.71 8.83
N LEU A 133 -3.22 12.54 8.24
CA LEU A 133 -3.05 12.32 6.80
C LEU A 133 -4.03 13.16 5.98
N ALA A 134 -5.25 13.40 6.47
CA ALA A 134 -6.23 14.27 5.80
C ALA A 134 -5.76 15.72 5.58
N GLN A 135 -4.73 16.19 6.30
CA GLN A 135 -4.15 17.52 6.09
C GLN A 135 -3.27 17.54 4.83
N TYR A 136 -2.61 16.42 4.55
CA TYR A 136 -1.63 16.27 3.47
C TYR A 136 -2.22 15.64 2.21
N CYS A 137 -3.31 14.90 2.33
CA CYS A 137 -3.91 14.17 1.21
C CYS A 137 -5.12 14.88 0.62
N ALA A 138 -5.47 14.50 -0.61
CA ALA A 138 -6.70 14.84 -1.30
C ALA A 138 -7.20 13.65 -2.10
N GLU A 139 -8.52 13.50 -2.21
CA GLU A 139 -9.12 12.51 -3.09
C GLU A 139 -8.91 12.94 -4.54
N GLU A 140 -8.36 12.04 -5.34
CA GLU A 140 -8.14 12.22 -6.77
C GLU A 140 -8.89 11.13 -7.52
N ARG A 141 -9.69 11.52 -8.53
CA ARG A 141 -10.37 10.56 -9.42
C ARG A 141 -10.15 10.96 -10.87
N LEU A 142 -9.81 10.00 -11.71
CA LEU A 142 -9.63 10.17 -13.15
C LEU A 142 -10.40 9.09 -13.91
N TYR A 143 -11.22 9.52 -14.87
CA TYR A 143 -12.02 8.63 -15.69
C TYR A 143 -11.91 9.00 -17.16
N PHE A 144 -11.83 7.99 -18.02
CA PHE A 144 -12.03 8.10 -19.46
C PHE A 144 -13.40 7.51 -19.79
N ALA A 145 -14.33 8.31 -20.30
CA ALA A 145 -15.57 7.81 -20.86
C ALA A 145 -15.46 7.77 -22.39
N LEU A 146 -15.59 6.58 -22.96
CA LEU A 146 -15.49 6.31 -24.38
C LEU A 146 -16.88 6.24 -24.98
N PHE A 147 -17.12 6.99 -26.06
CA PHE A 147 -18.42 7.07 -26.72
C PHE A 147 -18.32 6.57 -28.18
N THR A 148 -19.30 5.77 -28.59
CA THR A 148 -19.54 5.44 -30.00
C THR A 148 -20.95 5.87 -30.39
N ARG A 149 -21.05 6.83 -31.29
CA ARG A 149 -22.29 7.50 -31.70
C ARG A 149 -22.93 6.83 -32.91
N PRO A 150 -24.27 6.95 -33.10
CA PRO A 150 -24.98 6.32 -34.20
C PRO A 150 -24.45 6.64 -35.60
N PHE A 151 -23.97 7.87 -35.82
CA PHE A 151 -23.45 8.30 -37.11
C PHE A 151 -22.04 7.77 -37.42
N ASN A 152 -21.45 6.95 -36.55
CA ASN A 152 -20.30 6.10 -36.90
C ASN A 152 -20.68 5.09 -38.00
N LEU A 153 -21.95 4.67 -38.05
CA LEU A 153 -22.46 3.84 -39.13
C LEU A 153 -22.75 4.68 -40.38
N PRO A 154 -22.50 4.14 -41.59
CA PRO A 154 -23.00 4.71 -42.83
C PRO A 154 -24.52 4.96 -42.77
N GLN A 155 -24.97 6.06 -43.36
CA GLN A 155 -26.36 6.52 -43.26
C GLN A 155 -27.39 5.46 -43.68
N GLU A 156 -27.09 4.65 -44.70
CA GLU A 156 -27.97 3.57 -45.16
C GLU A 156 -28.06 2.41 -44.15
N GLN A 157 -26.95 2.06 -43.49
CA GLN A 157 -26.94 1.06 -42.42
C GLN A 157 -27.73 1.56 -41.21
N LEU A 158 -27.56 2.83 -40.83
CA LEU A 158 -28.30 3.44 -39.73
C LEU A 158 -29.82 3.47 -40.00
N LYS A 159 -30.24 3.81 -41.23
CA LYS A 159 -31.64 3.73 -41.64
C LYS A 159 -32.18 2.29 -41.56
N ALA A 160 -31.41 1.32 -42.02
CA ALA A 160 -31.79 -0.09 -41.97
C ALA A 160 -31.93 -0.59 -40.53
N ALA A 161 -30.98 -0.28 -39.65
CA ALA A 161 -30.99 -0.60 -38.22
C ALA A 161 -32.22 0.01 -37.53
N ASN A 162 -32.51 1.29 -37.77
CA ASN A 162 -33.70 1.95 -37.22
C ASN A 162 -35.01 1.32 -37.72
N LYS A 163 -35.08 0.95 -39.01
CA LYS A 163 -36.25 0.26 -39.57
C LYS A 163 -36.43 -1.13 -38.95
N ALA A 164 -35.34 -1.87 -38.75
CA ALA A 164 -35.35 -3.17 -38.08
C ALA A 164 -35.79 -3.06 -36.62
N LYS A 165 -35.29 -2.06 -35.89
CA LYS A 165 -35.69 -1.74 -34.50
C LYS A 165 -37.18 -1.43 -34.41
N ILE A 166 -37.70 -0.55 -35.26
CA ILE A 166 -39.15 -0.22 -35.29
C ILE A 166 -39.98 -1.47 -35.60
N LYS A 167 -39.55 -2.31 -36.56
CA LYS A 167 -40.23 -3.56 -36.88
C LYS A 167 -40.24 -4.51 -35.68
N MET A 168 -39.09 -4.70 -35.02
CA MET A 168 -38.98 -5.54 -33.82
C MET A 168 -39.90 -5.06 -32.69
N LEU A 169 -39.95 -3.75 -32.43
CA LEU A 169 -40.81 -3.17 -31.39
C LEU A 169 -42.30 -3.44 -31.68
N LYS A 170 -42.71 -3.33 -32.95
CA LYS A 170 -44.07 -3.66 -33.40
C LYS A 170 -44.38 -5.15 -33.26
N ASP A 171 -43.46 -6.00 -33.72
CA ASP A 171 -43.62 -7.47 -33.69
C ASP A 171 -43.69 -8.00 -32.24
N LYS A 172 -42.88 -7.43 -31.34
CA LYS A 172 -42.85 -7.79 -29.90
C LYS A 172 -43.91 -7.09 -29.06
N LYS A 173 -44.71 -6.18 -29.64
CA LYS A 173 -45.68 -5.33 -28.91
C LYS A 173 -45.07 -4.68 -27.66
N ALA A 174 -43.84 -4.15 -27.80
CA ALA A 174 -43.15 -3.52 -26.68
C ALA A 174 -43.93 -2.29 -26.18
N PRO A 175 -44.08 -2.09 -24.86
CA PRO A 175 -44.79 -0.95 -24.30
C PRO A 175 -44.02 0.37 -24.54
N ALA A 176 -44.70 1.50 -24.35
CA ALA A 176 -44.05 2.81 -24.37
C ALA A 176 -43.26 3.04 -23.07
N PHE A 177 -41.98 3.38 -23.18
CA PHE A 177 -41.07 3.55 -22.03
C PHE A 177 -40.98 5.03 -21.59
N LYS A 178 -42.12 5.68 -21.31
CA LYS A 178 -42.14 7.13 -21.04
C LYS A 178 -41.48 7.51 -19.71
N ASN A 179 -41.60 6.67 -18.68
CA ASN A 179 -41.11 6.91 -17.32
C ASN A 179 -40.12 5.84 -16.81
N SER A 180 -39.60 5.03 -17.73
CA SER A 180 -38.76 3.85 -17.44
C SER A 180 -37.58 3.78 -18.40
N GLN A 181 -36.58 2.95 -18.10
CA GLN A 181 -35.48 2.72 -19.04
C GLN A 181 -35.94 1.97 -20.30
N THR A 182 -35.55 2.46 -21.48
CA THR A 182 -35.79 1.82 -22.77
C THR A 182 -34.77 0.69 -22.98
N ILE A 183 -35.20 -0.54 -22.68
CA ILE A 183 -34.36 -1.75 -22.76
C ILE A 183 -33.75 -1.95 -24.16
N PHE A 184 -34.43 -1.49 -25.22
CA PHE A 184 -33.96 -1.61 -26.61
C PHE A 184 -33.33 -0.33 -27.14
N ALA A 185 -32.78 0.54 -26.28
CA ALA A 185 -32.16 1.79 -26.71
C ALA A 185 -30.94 1.56 -27.62
N ALA A 186 -30.13 0.54 -27.34
CA ALA A 186 -28.91 0.24 -28.08
C ALA A 186 -29.17 -0.05 -29.56
N ILE A 187 -28.21 0.33 -30.40
CA ILE A 187 -28.13 -0.04 -31.82
C ILE A 187 -27.18 -1.24 -31.90
N PRO A 188 -27.68 -2.47 -32.13
CA PRO A 188 -26.85 -3.68 -32.08
C PRO A 188 -25.62 -3.62 -32.98
N GLU A 189 -25.73 -2.97 -34.14
CA GLU A 189 -24.67 -2.81 -35.13
C GLU A 189 -23.50 -1.94 -34.63
N LEU A 190 -23.68 -1.14 -33.57
CA LEU A 190 -22.59 -0.36 -32.96
C LEU A 190 -21.73 -1.18 -31.98
N ARG A 191 -22.25 -2.29 -31.46
CA ARG A 191 -21.62 -3.03 -30.34
C ARG A 191 -20.21 -3.49 -30.68
N ASP A 192 -20.03 -4.14 -31.84
CA ASP A 192 -18.72 -4.65 -32.25
C ASP A 192 -17.69 -3.55 -32.40
N THR A 193 -18.11 -2.38 -32.91
CA THR A 193 -17.21 -1.23 -33.09
C THR A 193 -16.90 -0.55 -31.76
N HIS A 194 -17.87 -0.47 -30.85
CA HIS A 194 -17.64 0.05 -29.50
C HIS A 194 -16.73 -0.87 -28.68
N ASP A 195 -16.99 -2.18 -28.69
CA ASP A 195 -16.16 -3.17 -28.02
C ASP A 195 -14.72 -3.16 -28.55
N ALA A 196 -14.54 -3.07 -29.88
CA ALA A 196 -13.21 -2.95 -30.48
C ALA A 196 -12.50 -1.67 -30.02
N TYR A 197 -13.23 -0.54 -29.96
CA TYR A 197 -12.68 0.73 -29.47
C TYR A 197 -12.21 0.61 -28.01
N VAL A 198 -13.08 0.10 -27.11
CA VAL A 198 -12.76 -0.05 -25.69
C VAL A 198 -11.59 -1.01 -25.47
N ARG A 199 -11.58 -2.17 -26.15
CA ARG A 199 -10.50 -3.16 -26.02
C ARG A 199 -9.17 -2.63 -26.54
N SER A 200 -9.16 -1.91 -27.67
CA SER A 200 -7.95 -1.29 -28.18
C SER A 200 -7.36 -0.32 -27.17
N ILE A 201 -8.17 0.61 -26.66
CA ILE A 201 -7.70 1.61 -25.69
C ILE A 201 -7.20 0.96 -24.40
N LEU A 202 -7.86 -0.07 -23.88
CA LEU A 202 -7.36 -0.79 -22.69
C LEU A 202 -6.01 -1.45 -22.93
N ASN A 203 -5.81 -2.10 -24.09
CA ASN A 203 -4.54 -2.72 -24.44
C ASN A 203 -3.43 -1.66 -24.62
N ASP A 204 -3.76 -0.52 -25.23
CA ASP A 204 -2.80 0.56 -25.45
C ASP A 204 -2.40 1.24 -24.13
N LEU A 205 -3.34 1.42 -23.19
CA LEU A 205 -3.05 1.93 -21.85
C LEU A 205 -2.11 0.98 -21.08
N ASP A 206 -2.35 -0.32 -21.14
CA ASP A 206 -1.49 -1.33 -20.51
C ASP A 206 -0.08 -1.32 -21.12
N ALA A 207 0.03 -1.26 -22.45
CA ALA A 207 1.32 -1.15 -23.15
C ALA A 207 2.11 0.12 -22.77
N LEU A 208 1.41 1.19 -22.39
CA LEU A 208 1.99 2.45 -21.91
C LEU A 208 2.25 2.47 -20.40
N ASN A 209 2.03 1.35 -19.69
CA ASN A 209 2.16 1.24 -18.24
C ASN A 209 1.24 2.21 -17.47
N ILE A 210 0.03 2.44 -18.00
CA ILE A 210 -1.04 3.17 -17.34
C ILE A 210 -2.00 2.14 -16.74
N TYR A 211 -2.09 2.11 -15.42
CA TYR A 211 -3.01 1.23 -14.72
C TYR A 211 -4.44 1.75 -14.87
N ALA A 212 -5.29 0.94 -15.50
CA ALA A 212 -6.66 1.28 -15.85
C ALA A 212 -7.60 0.08 -15.68
N ARG A 213 -8.86 0.36 -15.30
CA ARG A 213 -9.90 -0.67 -15.10
C ARG A 213 -11.19 -0.27 -15.81
N LEU A 214 -11.70 -1.16 -16.66
CA LEU A 214 -13.06 -1.03 -17.20
C LEU A 214 -14.08 -1.23 -16.07
N MET A 215 -15.00 -0.29 -15.92
CA MET A 215 -15.99 -0.32 -14.85
C MET A 215 -17.21 -1.15 -15.24
N ASN A 216 -17.79 -1.85 -14.26
CA ASN A 216 -19.14 -2.39 -14.39
C ASN A 216 -20.14 -1.23 -14.43
N VAL A 217 -21.26 -1.39 -15.15
CA VAL A 217 -22.32 -0.37 -15.25
C VAL A 217 -22.83 0.14 -13.90
N HIS A 218 -22.89 -0.68 -12.85
CA HIS A 218 -23.30 -0.20 -11.52
C HIS A 218 -22.26 0.72 -10.89
N ASP A 219 -20.99 0.32 -10.90
CA ASP A 219 -19.87 1.15 -10.41
C ASP A 219 -19.77 2.45 -11.23
N ALA A 220 -20.00 2.35 -12.55
CA ALA A 220 -19.98 3.47 -13.48
C ALA A 220 -21.08 4.48 -13.15
N VAL A 221 -22.33 4.02 -12.97
CA VAL A 221 -23.45 4.90 -12.62
C VAL A 221 -23.29 5.48 -11.21
N HIS A 222 -22.73 4.72 -10.26
CA HIS A 222 -22.36 5.26 -8.94
C HIS A 222 -21.34 6.38 -9.07
N ALA A 223 -20.27 6.18 -9.83
CA ALA A 223 -19.25 7.21 -10.08
C ALA A 223 -19.84 8.45 -10.78
N ILE A 224 -20.74 8.27 -11.75
CA ILE A 224 -21.47 9.37 -12.40
C ILE A 224 -22.29 10.14 -11.36
N ARG A 225 -23.12 9.46 -10.57
CA ARG A 225 -23.97 10.06 -9.54
C ARG A 225 -23.16 10.78 -8.46
N MET A 226 -21.99 10.27 -8.10
CA MET A 226 -21.05 10.94 -7.17
C MET A 226 -20.52 12.27 -7.73
N THR A 227 -20.55 12.49 -9.05
CA THR A 227 -20.29 13.81 -9.63
C THR A 227 -21.51 14.73 -9.62
N ALA A 228 -22.73 14.18 -9.57
CA ALA A 228 -23.95 14.96 -9.43
C ALA A 228 -24.10 15.49 -8.00
N ASP A 229 -24.07 14.59 -7.03
CA ASP A 229 -24.41 14.91 -5.66
C ASP A 229 -23.76 13.93 -4.66
N PRO A 230 -22.49 14.17 -4.30
CA PRO A 230 -21.76 13.26 -3.42
C PRO A 230 -22.33 13.22 -1.99
N ASP A 231 -22.97 14.30 -1.51
CA ASP A 231 -23.46 14.38 -0.13
C ASP A 231 -24.81 13.65 0.04
N PHE A 232 -25.53 13.39 -1.06
CA PHE A 232 -26.80 12.66 -1.09
C PHE A 232 -26.67 11.23 -1.64
N THR A 233 -25.44 10.77 -1.90
CA THR A 233 -25.18 9.46 -2.48
C THR A 233 -24.43 8.60 -1.46
N ALA A 234 -25.09 7.55 -0.98
CA ALA A 234 -24.47 6.57 -0.08
C ALA A 234 -23.44 5.72 -0.82
N ASP A 235 -22.47 5.15 -0.09
CA ASP A 235 -21.42 4.32 -0.72
C ASP A 235 -21.97 3.00 -1.25
N ASP A 236 -22.96 2.45 -0.56
CA ASP A 236 -23.66 1.23 -0.94
C ASP A 236 -24.85 1.48 -1.88
N TRP A 237 -25.05 2.73 -2.30
CA TRP A 237 -26.08 3.06 -3.27
C TRP A 237 -25.83 2.32 -4.58
N ARG A 238 -26.86 1.72 -5.15
CA ARG A 238 -26.77 1.02 -6.42
C ARG A 238 -27.94 1.40 -7.32
N ALA A 239 -27.62 1.75 -8.56
CA ALA A 239 -28.64 1.99 -9.59
C ALA A 239 -29.40 0.71 -9.89
N SER A 240 -30.71 0.85 -10.14
CA SER A 240 -31.57 -0.19 -10.66
C SER A 240 -31.49 -0.19 -12.19
N LEU A 241 -30.92 -1.24 -12.78
CA LEU A 241 -30.65 -1.37 -14.22
C LEU A 241 -31.29 -2.64 -14.80
N PRO A 242 -31.56 -2.70 -16.12
CA PRO A 242 -32.05 -3.92 -16.77
C PRO A 242 -31.20 -5.14 -16.45
N GLY A 243 -31.88 -6.20 -16.01
CA GLY A 243 -31.26 -7.42 -15.48
C GLY A 243 -31.34 -7.55 -13.96
N ASP A 244 -31.52 -6.44 -13.23
CA ASP A 244 -31.78 -6.49 -11.79
C ASP A 244 -33.20 -6.95 -11.46
N LYS A 245 -33.40 -7.38 -10.21
CA LYS A 245 -34.74 -7.68 -9.69
C LYS A 245 -35.60 -6.41 -9.70
N ILE A 246 -36.70 -6.46 -10.45
CA ILE A 246 -37.69 -5.37 -10.48
C ILE A 246 -38.50 -5.39 -9.19
N LEU A 247 -38.64 -4.23 -8.56
CA LEU A 247 -39.56 -4.00 -7.44
C LEU A 247 -40.77 -3.21 -7.97
N PRO A 248 -42.02 -3.68 -7.75
CA PRO A 248 -43.22 -2.97 -8.16
C PRO A 248 -43.27 -1.57 -7.54
N ARG A 249 -43.63 -0.56 -8.34
CA ARG A 249 -43.78 0.83 -7.91
C ARG A 249 -45.08 1.39 -8.47
N GLU A 250 -45.67 2.32 -7.74
CA GLU A 250 -46.90 3.01 -8.12
C GLU A 250 -46.54 4.44 -8.48
N ILE A 251 -46.52 4.78 -9.78
CA ILE A 251 -46.22 6.14 -10.25
C ILE A 251 -47.54 6.92 -10.46
N ASP A 252 -48.61 6.25 -10.92
CA ASP A 252 -49.92 6.87 -11.21
C ASP A 252 -51.12 5.98 -10.82
N SER A 253 -51.26 5.65 -9.53
CA SER A 253 -52.43 4.93 -8.99
C SER A 253 -52.78 3.60 -9.69
N PHE A 254 -51.79 2.94 -10.32
CA PHE A 254 -51.97 1.74 -11.15
C PHE A 254 -53.03 1.88 -12.28
N ASN A 255 -53.08 3.03 -12.95
CA ASN A 255 -53.92 3.23 -14.15
C ASN A 255 -53.49 2.38 -15.38
N GLY A 256 -52.55 1.45 -15.21
CA GLY A 256 -52.15 0.48 -16.24
C GLY A 256 -50.94 0.89 -17.08
N ASP A 257 -50.11 1.85 -16.63
CA ASP A 257 -48.84 2.19 -17.30
C ASP A 257 -47.83 1.05 -17.09
N PRO A 258 -47.35 0.37 -18.16
CA PRO A 258 -46.34 -0.67 -18.05
C PRO A 258 -45.03 -0.20 -17.40
N SER A 259 -44.77 1.12 -17.35
CA SER A 259 -43.62 1.73 -16.68
C SER A 259 -43.59 1.45 -15.16
N ASP A 260 -44.75 1.23 -14.52
CA ASP A 260 -44.88 0.85 -13.10
C ASP A 260 -44.23 -0.52 -12.78
N LEU A 261 -44.06 -1.35 -13.82
CA LEU A 261 -43.51 -2.71 -13.74
C LEU A 261 -42.09 -2.81 -14.33
N LEU A 262 -41.44 -1.69 -14.63
CA LEU A 262 -40.11 -1.64 -15.26
C LEU A 262 -39.09 -0.86 -14.41
N TRP A 263 -37.84 -0.80 -14.87
CA TRP A 263 -36.76 -0.07 -14.18
C TRP A 263 -36.95 1.45 -14.25
N PRO A 264 -36.59 2.21 -13.18
CA PRO A 264 -36.77 3.66 -13.14
C PRO A 264 -35.92 4.33 -14.20
N SER A 265 -36.37 5.47 -14.75
CA SER A 265 -35.51 6.38 -15.53
C SER A 265 -34.12 6.51 -14.92
N LEU A 266 -33.09 6.27 -15.72
CA LEU A 266 -31.70 6.35 -15.27
C LEU A 266 -31.30 7.79 -14.97
N ALA A 267 -31.81 8.77 -15.74
CA ALA A 267 -31.62 10.19 -15.47
C ALA A 267 -32.08 10.61 -14.06
N LYS A 268 -33.28 10.18 -13.63
CA LYS A 268 -33.80 10.41 -12.26
C LYS A 268 -32.93 9.76 -11.18
N GLN A 269 -32.30 8.63 -11.51
CA GLN A 269 -31.38 7.96 -10.60
C GLN A 269 -30.01 8.65 -10.53
N ILE A 270 -29.56 9.32 -11.58
CA ILE A 270 -28.26 10.01 -11.63
C ILE A 270 -28.33 11.41 -11.02
N ILE A 271 -29.42 12.14 -11.26
CA ILE A 271 -29.64 13.49 -10.73
C ILE A 271 -30.77 13.40 -9.69
N PRO A 272 -30.45 13.11 -8.41
CA PRO A 272 -31.46 12.77 -7.42
C PRO A 272 -32.22 13.99 -6.84
N ARG A 273 -31.72 15.20 -7.05
CA ARG A 273 -32.29 16.45 -6.51
C ARG A 273 -32.29 17.52 -7.59
N ASP A 274 -33.28 18.41 -7.52
CA ASP A 274 -33.37 19.56 -8.42
C ASP A 274 -32.25 20.58 -8.20
N GLY A 275 -31.95 21.35 -9.24
CA GLY A 275 -31.03 22.47 -9.20
C GLY A 275 -31.76 23.81 -9.19
N GLU A 276 -31.27 24.79 -8.43
CA GLU A 276 -31.75 26.16 -8.46
C GLU A 276 -30.67 27.09 -9.03
N ILE A 277 -31.01 27.84 -10.08
CA ILE A 277 -30.14 28.85 -10.65
C ILE A 277 -30.22 30.11 -9.79
N LEU A 278 -29.12 30.47 -9.12
CA LEU A 278 -29.06 31.64 -8.24
C LEU A 278 -28.70 32.92 -9.01
N ASP A 279 -27.80 32.80 -9.98
CA ASP A 279 -27.42 33.86 -10.91
C ASP A 279 -26.87 33.26 -12.22
N LEU A 280 -26.35 34.10 -13.13
CA LEU A 280 -25.86 33.67 -14.45
C LEU A 280 -24.64 32.73 -14.42
N ARG A 281 -23.97 32.58 -13.27
CA ARG A 281 -22.76 31.76 -13.10
C ARG A 281 -22.87 30.71 -12.01
N THR A 282 -23.87 30.84 -11.13
CA THR A 282 -23.99 30.06 -9.89
C THR A 282 -25.23 29.21 -9.91
N VAL A 283 -25.06 27.93 -9.58
CA VAL A 283 -26.16 26.99 -9.42
C VAL A 283 -26.07 26.27 -8.08
N ARG A 284 -27.20 26.15 -7.38
CA ARG A 284 -27.34 25.38 -6.15
C ARG A 284 -27.84 23.98 -6.51
N VAL A 285 -27.13 22.95 -6.06
CA VAL A 285 -27.57 21.56 -6.13
C VAL A 285 -27.41 20.97 -4.75
N GLY A 286 -28.53 20.61 -4.13
CA GLY A 286 -28.54 20.17 -2.74
C GLY A 286 -27.96 21.22 -1.79
N ASN A 287 -26.98 20.81 -0.98
CA ASN A 287 -26.38 21.64 0.07
C ASN A 287 -25.12 22.38 -0.42
N LYS A 288 -24.89 22.43 -1.74
CA LYS A 288 -23.70 23.03 -2.36
C LYS A 288 -24.08 24.01 -3.45
N ILE A 289 -23.26 25.05 -3.57
CA ILE A 289 -23.29 26.01 -4.68
C ILE A 289 -22.07 25.81 -5.56
N TYR A 290 -22.28 25.80 -6.86
CA TYR A 290 -21.27 25.51 -7.88
C TYR A 290 -21.05 26.71 -8.78
N SER A 291 -19.81 26.88 -9.23
CA SER A 291 -19.43 27.83 -10.28
C SER A 291 -18.62 27.10 -11.33
N SER A 292 -19.00 27.28 -12.60
CA SER A 292 -18.31 26.69 -13.75
C SER A 292 -17.44 27.72 -14.47
N VAL A 293 -16.31 27.26 -15.00
CA VAL A 293 -15.36 28.02 -15.81
C VAL A 293 -15.19 27.29 -17.13
N PHE A 294 -15.38 28.01 -18.23
CA PHE A 294 -15.29 27.49 -19.59
C PHE A 294 -14.00 27.97 -20.24
N ILE A 295 -13.28 27.08 -20.91
CA ILE A 295 -12.12 27.48 -21.72
C ILE A 295 -12.63 27.86 -23.10
N ASP A 296 -12.58 29.16 -23.42
CA ASP A 296 -13.11 29.71 -24.68
C ASP A 296 -12.08 29.68 -25.80
N LEU A 297 -10.82 29.96 -25.45
CA LEU A 297 -9.68 29.86 -26.37
C LEU A 297 -8.60 29.00 -25.73
N PHE A 298 -8.11 28.05 -26.53
CA PHE A 298 -7.04 27.14 -26.15
C PHE A 298 -5.73 27.91 -25.90
N PRO A 299 -4.83 27.40 -25.02
CA PRO A 299 -3.64 28.16 -24.65
C PRO A 299 -2.77 28.45 -25.87
N LYS A 300 -2.17 29.64 -25.87
CA LYS A 300 -1.16 30.04 -26.87
C LYS A 300 0.11 29.20 -26.74
N ASP A 301 0.39 28.76 -25.51
CA ASP A 301 1.54 27.94 -25.15
C ASP A 301 1.03 26.67 -24.47
N ILE A 302 1.05 25.55 -25.20
CA ILE A 302 0.53 24.27 -24.70
C ILE A 302 1.43 23.76 -23.58
N ARG A 303 0.83 23.45 -22.43
CA ARG A 303 1.57 23.02 -21.23
C ARG A 303 0.99 21.76 -20.63
N PRO A 304 1.84 20.87 -20.07
CA PRO A 304 1.37 19.67 -19.38
C PRO A 304 0.41 19.98 -18.23
N PHE A 305 -0.55 19.09 -18.00
CA PHE A 305 -1.54 19.20 -16.90
C PHE A 305 -0.91 19.43 -15.52
N ILE A 306 0.27 18.84 -15.26
CA ILE A 306 0.97 19.00 -13.97
C ILE A 306 1.31 20.48 -13.66
N THR A 307 1.43 21.32 -14.70
CA THR A 307 1.64 22.77 -14.54
C THR A 307 0.40 23.45 -13.98
N LEU A 308 -0.79 23.09 -14.49
CA LEU A 308 -2.07 23.55 -13.94
C LEU A 308 -2.25 23.04 -12.51
N PHE A 309 -2.05 21.73 -12.32
CA PHE A 309 -2.23 21.09 -11.02
C PHE A 309 -1.36 21.73 -9.93
N SER A 310 -0.07 21.96 -10.22
CA SER A 310 0.88 22.57 -9.28
C SER A 310 0.52 24.02 -8.91
N ARG A 311 -0.16 24.76 -9.80
CA ARG A 311 -0.66 26.11 -9.52
C ARG A 311 -1.88 26.10 -8.61
N ILE A 312 -2.76 25.11 -8.76
CA ILE A 312 -3.99 25.00 -7.96
C ILE A 312 -3.69 24.41 -6.58
N LEU A 313 -2.78 23.46 -6.47
CA LEU A 313 -2.54 22.68 -5.25
C LEU A 313 -2.39 23.52 -3.96
N PRO A 314 -1.65 24.66 -3.94
CA PRO A 314 -1.52 25.50 -2.75
C PRO A 314 -2.81 26.22 -2.32
N SER A 315 -3.78 26.39 -3.23
CA SER A 315 -5.04 27.09 -2.94
C SER A 315 -6.05 26.22 -2.17
N HIS A 316 -5.82 24.91 -2.10
CA HIS A 316 -6.67 23.93 -1.42
C HIS A 316 -8.16 24.00 -1.80
N ILE A 317 -8.46 24.41 -3.04
CA ILE A 317 -9.84 24.44 -3.54
C ILE A 317 -10.27 23.05 -4.01
N PRO A 318 -11.52 22.65 -3.76
CA PRO A 318 -12.11 21.48 -4.40
C PRO A 318 -12.47 21.83 -5.85
N TRP A 319 -12.07 20.99 -6.81
CA TRP A 319 -12.34 21.28 -8.21
C TRP A 319 -12.40 20.02 -9.06
N ARG A 320 -13.04 20.17 -10.22
CA ARG A 320 -13.03 19.18 -11.30
C ARG A 320 -12.84 19.85 -12.65
N ILE A 321 -12.38 19.08 -13.62
CA ILE A 321 -12.25 19.49 -15.01
C ILE A 321 -12.62 18.33 -15.93
N SER A 322 -13.39 18.64 -16.96
CA SER A 322 -13.88 17.70 -17.96
C SER A 322 -13.46 18.17 -19.34
N PHE A 323 -12.65 17.36 -20.02
CA PHE A 323 -12.28 17.53 -21.42
C PHE A 323 -13.19 16.65 -22.26
N PHE A 324 -13.86 17.21 -23.24
CA PHE A 324 -14.71 16.46 -24.17
C PHE A 324 -14.18 16.60 -25.59
N LEU A 325 -13.62 15.50 -26.12
CA LEU A 325 -12.98 15.39 -27.42
C LEU A 325 -13.89 14.63 -28.37
N GLU A 326 -14.11 15.17 -29.58
CA GLU A 326 -14.95 14.54 -30.61
C GLU A 326 -14.21 14.52 -31.95
N SER A 327 -14.35 13.43 -32.72
CA SER A 327 -13.64 13.21 -34.00
C SER A 327 -13.99 14.17 -35.14
N GLU A 328 -15.00 15.04 -34.97
CA GLU A 328 -15.54 15.90 -36.02
C GLU A 328 -15.04 17.36 -35.97
N GLY A 329 -13.76 17.59 -35.65
CA GLY A 329 -13.18 18.94 -35.46
C GLY A 329 -13.53 19.93 -36.57
N LEU A 330 -13.27 19.56 -37.83
CA LEU A 330 -13.43 20.46 -38.97
C LEU A 330 -14.88 20.73 -39.39
N ASN A 331 -15.84 19.86 -39.04
CA ASN A 331 -17.26 20.13 -39.32
C ASN A 331 -17.73 21.41 -38.59
N THR A 332 -17.13 21.70 -37.43
CA THR A 332 -17.34 22.95 -36.66
C THR A 332 -16.83 24.19 -37.40
N ILE A 333 -15.75 24.05 -38.17
CA ILE A 333 -15.09 25.14 -38.89
C ILE A 333 -15.67 25.36 -40.29
N LYS A 334 -16.29 24.35 -40.93
CA LYS A 334 -16.78 24.45 -42.32
C LYS A 334 -17.61 25.71 -42.59
N LEU A 335 -18.55 26.06 -41.72
CA LEU A 335 -19.41 27.24 -41.90
C LEU A 335 -18.64 28.57 -41.66
N LYS A 336 -17.87 28.65 -40.57
CA LYS A 336 -17.07 29.85 -40.24
C LYS A 336 -15.93 30.11 -41.22
N GLY A 337 -15.27 29.04 -41.69
CA GLY A 337 -14.20 29.10 -42.69
C GLY A 337 -14.69 29.50 -44.06
N LEU A 338 -15.89 29.08 -44.47
CA LEU A 338 -16.51 29.50 -45.73
C LEU A 338 -16.88 30.98 -45.70
N LEU A 339 -17.45 31.47 -44.59
CA LEU A 339 -17.74 32.89 -44.37
C LEU A 339 -16.47 33.75 -44.24
N SER A 340 -15.45 33.27 -43.53
CA SER A 340 -14.19 34.01 -43.32
C SER A 340 -13.33 34.07 -44.57
N ALA A 341 -13.32 33.01 -45.40
CA ALA A 341 -12.63 33.03 -46.70
C ALA A 341 -13.24 34.06 -47.65
N ILE A 342 -14.59 34.13 -47.70
CA ILE A 342 -15.32 35.14 -48.47
C ILE A 342 -15.06 36.55 -47.93
N LEU A 343 -14.98 36.74 -46.61
CA LEU A 343 -14.82 38.05 -45.96
C LEU A 343 -13.35 38.42 -45.63
N SER A 344 -12.37 37.61 -46.04
CA SER A 344 -10.95 37.77 -45.71
C SER A 344 -10.35 39.10 -46.23
N PHE A 345 -10.94 39.67 -47.28
CA PHE A 345 -10.56 40.98 -47.83
C PHE A 345 -11.00 42.18 -46.97
N SER A 346 -11.90 41.97 -45.99
CA SER A 346 -12.56 43.05 -45.25
C SER A 346 -11.94 43.36 -43.88
N SER A 347 -11.09 42.49 -43.32
CA SER A 347 -10.38 42.77 -42.06
C SER A 347 -9.14 41.89 -41.86
N ALA A 348 -8.13 42.42 -41.15
CA ALA A 348 -6.94 41.67 -40.76
C ALA A 348 -7.25 40.47 -39.84
N GLN A 349 -8.32 40.56 -39.04
CA GLN A 349 -8.79 39.46 -38.19
C GLN A 349 -9.37 38.29 -39.01
N ASN A 350 -10.12 38.57 -40.08
CA ASN A 350 -10.64 37.54 -40.98
C ASN A 350 -9.52 36.81 -41.72
N ARG A 351 -8.38 37.47 -41.98
CA ARG A 351 -7.19 36.86 -42.55
C ARG A 351 -6.53 35.85 -41.60
N LEU A 352 -6.35 36.21 -40.32
CA LEU A 352 -5.82 35.32 -39.29
C LEU A 352 -6.71 34.08 -39.07
N ILE A 353 -8.04 34.25 -39.11
CA ILE A 353 -8.99 33.13 -39.04
C ILE A 353 -8.81 32.22 -40.27
N SER A 354 -8.74 32.80 -41.47
CA SER A 354 -8.50 32.02 -42.70
C SER A 354 -7.17 31.25 -42.66
N ASP A 355 -6.10 31.87 -42.18
CA ASP A 355 -4.77 31.25 -42.07
C ASP A 355 -4.77 30.09 -41.06
N SER A 356 -5.44 30.26 -39.91
CA SER A 356 -5.59 29.20 -38.89
C SER A 356 -6.41 28.02 -39.42
N VAL A 357 -7.48 28.29 -40.18
CA VAL A 357 -8.27 27.25 -40.84
C VAL A 357 -7.46 26.52 -41.91
N ASN A 358 -6.63 27.24 -42.66
CA ASN A 358 -5.74 26.63 -43.66
C ASN A 358 -4.65 25.78 -42.99
N LEU A 359 -4.11 26.19 -41.84
CA LEU A 359 -3.19 25.39 -41.05
C LEU A 359 -3.83 24.08 -40.56
N LEU A 360 -5.04 24.14 -39.99
CA LEU A 360 -5.75 22.93 -39.54
C LEU A 360 -6.08 21.97 -40.70
N LYS A 361 -6.45 22.52 -41.87
CA LYS A 361 -6.62 21.71 -43.10
C LYS A 361 -5.30 21.12 -43.58
N TYR A 362 -4.21 21.88 -43.52
CA TYR A 362 -2.89 21.42 -43.88
C TYR A 362 -2.46 20.25 -42.98
N LEU A 363 -2.62 20.40 -41.66
CA LEU A 363 -2.32 19.33 -40.70
C LEU A 363 -3.13 18.07 -41.00
N GLN A 364 -4.45 18.19 -41.21
CA GLN A 364 -5.27 17.02 -41.53
C GLN A 364 -4.86 16.31 -42.83
N LEU A 365 -4.39 17.05 -43.84
CA LEU A 365 -4.04 16.51 -45.16
C LEU A 365 -2.61 15.98 -45.25
N ASN A 366 -1.69 16.53 -44.43
CA ASN A 366 -0.24 16.29 -44.56
C ASN A 366 0.38 15.66 -43.32
N THR A 367 -0.39 15.46 -42.25
CA THR A 367 0.05 14.77 -41.04
C THR A 367 -0.96 13.70 -40.66
N ASP A 368 -0.51 12.73 -39.87
CA ASP A 368 -1.36 11.68 -39.33
C ASP A 368 -2.06 12.11 -38.03
N ASP A 369 -2.10 13.41 -37.67
CA ASP A 369 -2.72 13.91 -36.44
C ASP A 369 -4.21 14.27 -36.65
N ALA A 370 -5.09 13.73 -35.81
CA ALA A 370 -6.53 13.94 -35.93
C ALA A 370 -6.89 15.36 -35.48
N ILE A 371 -7.70 16.04 -36.29
CA ILE A 371 -8.25 17.34 -35.92
C ILE A 371 -9.57 17.13 -35.18
N ILE A 372 -9.54 17.33 -33.86
CA ILE A 372 -10.68 17.05 -32.99
C ILE A 372 -11.40 18.33 -32.56
N ARG A 373 -12.67 18.18 -32.20
CA ARG A 373 -13.44 19.22 -31.53
C ARG A 373 -13.26 19.03 -30.04
N LEU A 374 -12.85 20.09 -29.35
CA LEU A 374 -12.62 20.10 -27.91
C LEU A 374 -13.60 21.05 -27.21
N ARG A 375 -14.14 20.62 -26.07
CA ARG A 375 -14.78 21.49 -25.09
C ARG A 375 -14.21 21.19 -23.71
N VAL A 376 -13.88 22.21 -22.94
CA VAL A 376 -13.34 22.03 -21.58
C VAL A 376 -14.14 22.85 -20.58
N VAL A 377 -14.61 22.18 -19.54
CA VAL A 377 -15.34 22.80 -18.43
C VAL A 377 -14.66 22.43 -17.14
N ALA A 378 -14.29 23.42 -16.35
CA ALA A 378 -13.87 23.25 -14.97
C ALA A 378 -14.96 23.75 -14.01
N ALA A 379 -15.03 23.19 -12.82
CA ALA A 379 -15.97 23.64 -11.79
C ALA A 379 -15.36 23.55 -10.40
N THR A 380 -15.79 24.45 -9.52
CA THR A 380 -15.51 24.45 -8.08
C THR A 380 -16.79 24.69 -7.30
N TRP A 381 -16.78 24.41 -6.00
CA TRP A 381 -17.97 24.49 -5.15
C TRP A 381 -17.67 24.99 -3.74
N ALA A 382 -18.73 25.43 -3.06
CA ALA A 382 -18.75 25.79 -1.64
C ALA A 382 -20.05 25.31 -0.99
N PRO A 383 -20.11 25.20 0.35
CA PRO A 383 -21.35 24.97 1.06
C PRO A 383 -22.41 26.03 0.72
N GLU A 384 -23.68 25.63 0.75
CA GLU A 384 -24.80 26.55 0.63
C GLU A 384 -24.67 27.72 1.63
N GLY A 385 -25.00 28.93 1.17
CA GLY A 385 -24.87 30.16 1.97
C GLY A 385 -23.48 30.79 1.95
N GLU A 386 -22.44 30.09 1.51
CA GLU A 386 -21.05 30.60 1.48
C GLU A 386 -20.65 31.18 0.11
N LEU A 387 -21.50 32.02 -0.47
CA LEU A 387 -21.23 32.66 -1.78
C LEU A 387 -19.89 33.42 -1.84
N PRO A 388 -19.42 34.13 -0.79
CA PRO A 388 -18.09 34.74 -0.79
C PRO A 388 -16.95 33.72 -0.94
N LEU A 389 -17.07 32.55 -0.31
CA LEU A 389 -16.08 31.47 -0.44
C LEU A 389 -16.07 30.92 -1.87
N LEU A 390 -17.25 30.68 -2.46
CA LEU A 390 -17.37 30.22 -3.84
C LEU A 390 -16.69 31.20 -4.81
N ARG A 391 -16.95 32.50 -4.66
CA ARG A 391 -16.34 33.54 -5.51
C ARG A 391 -14.82 33.55 -5.40
N ARG A 392 -14.28 33.41 -4.18
CA ARG A 392 -12.83 33.29 -3.95
C ARG A 392 -12.28 32.04 -4.64
N ARG A 393 -12.91 30.87 -4.45
CA ARG A 393 -12.49 29.61 -5.08
C ARG A 393 -12.53 29.67 -6.60
N SER A 394 -13.62 30.20 -7.18
CA SER A 394 -13.76 30.43 -8.62
C SER A 394 -12.64 31.33 -9.14
N SER A 395 -12.35 32.43 -8.44
CA SER A 395 -11.28 33.36 -8.83
C SER A 395 -9.91 32.69 -8.84
N GLU A 396 -9.60 31.85 -7.86
CA GLU A 396 -8.33 31.10 -7.82
C GLU A 396 -8.25 30.04 -8.94
N LEU A 397 -9.36 29.36 -9.23
CA LEU A 397 -9.46 28.42 -10.36
C LEU A 397 -9.24 29.14 -11.70
N VAL A 398 -9.92 30.27 -11.93
CA VAL A 398 -9.77 31.12 -13.12
C VAL A 398 -8.32 31.57 -13.30
N LYS A 399 -7.69 32.12 -12.25
CA LYS A 399 -6.28 32.56 -12.31
C LYS A 399 -5.34 31.42 -12.66
N ALA A 400 -5.57 30.22 -12.11
CA ALA A 400 -4.73 29.06 -12.39
C ALA A 400 -4.88 28.59 -13.84
N ILE A 401 -6.11 28.54 -14.36
CA ILE A 401 -6.39 28.14 -15.75
C ILE A 401 -5.84 29.20 -16.73
N GLN A 402 -6.04 30.49 -16.49
CA GLN A 402 -5.44 31.57 -17.31
C GLN A 402 -3.91 31.49 -17.31
N GLY A 403 -3.30 31.16 -16.16
CA GLY A 403 -1.87 30.93 -16.02
C GLY A 403 -1.34 29.63 -16.66
N TRP A 404 -2.22 28.78 -17.18
CA TRP A 404 -1.89 27.53 -17.86
C TRP A 404 -1.76 27.74 -19.36
N GLY A 405 -0.74 28.51 -19.76
CA GLY A 405 -0.45 28.74 -21.18
C GLY A 405 -1.15 29.94 -21.82
N SER A 406 -1.65 30.87 -21.00
CA SER A 406 -2.41 32.05 -21.45
C SER A 406 -3.73 31.67 -22.14
N THR A 407 -4.56 30.90 -21.45
CA THR A 407 -5.92 30.57 -21.90
C THR A 407 -6.86 31.77 -21.69
N ASP A 408 -7.85 31.91 -22.57
CA ASP A 408 -8.99 32.79 -22.32
C ASP A 408 -10.16 31.95 -21.81
N VAL A 409 -10.78 32.43 -20.73
CA VAL A 409 -11.86 31.74 -20.03
C VAL A 409 -13.05 32.64 -19.80
N SER A 410 -14.24 32.05 -19.73
CA SER A 410 -15.48 32.71 -19.29
C SER A 410 -16.10 31.98 -18.11
N GLU A 411 -16.91 32.71 -17.34
CA GLU A 411 -17.70 32.17 -16.22
C GLU A 411 -19.20 32.06 -16.57
N ILE A 412 -19.61 32.45 -17.79
CA ILE A 412 -21.02 32.55 -18.18
C ILE A 412 -21.25 31.81 -19.51
N CYS A 413 -22.14 30.82 -19.48
CA CYS A 413 -22.57 30.06 -20.67
C CYS A 413 -24.07 30.23 -21.00
N GLY A 414 -24.77 31.14 -20.32
CA GLY A 414 -26.21 31.40 -20.49
C GLY A 414 -27.13 30.52 -19.64
N ASP A 415 -26.77 29.24 -19.42
CA ASP A 415 -27.48 28.30 -18.55
C ASP A 415 -26.51 27.72 -17.51
N ALA A 416 -26.59 28.21 -16.27
CA ALA A 416 -25.69 27.80 -15.19
C ALA A 416 -25.84 26.30 -14.81
N PHE A 417 -27.05 25.73 -14.93
CA PHE A 417 -27.27 24.31 -14.66
C PHE A 417 -26.66 23.45 -15.77
N ALA A 418 -26.79 23.85 -17.05
CA ALA A 418 -26.06 23.22 -18.14
C ALA A 418 -24.54 23.25 -17.90
N GLY A 419 -24.02 24.38 -17.40
CA GLY A 419 -22.62 24.53 -17.04
C GLY A 419 -22.15 23.55 -15.97
N PHE A 420 -22.98 23.30 -14.96
CA PHE A 420 -22.73 22.29 -13.94
C PHE A 420 -22.74 20.88 -14.53
N VAL A 421 -23.79 20.51 -15.27
CA VAL A 421 -23.91 19.17 -15.88
C VAL A 421 -22.80 18.87 -16.88
N SER A 422 -22.35 19.88 -17.63
CA SER A 422 -21.22 19.76 -18.58
C SER A 422 -19.88 19.40 -17.92
N SER A 423 -19.76 19.60 -16.61
CA SER A 423 -18.58 19.22 -15.83
C SER A 423 -18.70 17.85 -15.16
N MET A 424 -19.86 17.19 -15.23
CA MET A 424 -20.13 15.87 -14.67
C MET A 424 -19.59 14.74 -15.55
N LEU A 425 -19.29 13.59 -14.94
CA LEU A 425 -18.83 12.40 -15.66
C LEU A 425 -19.98 11.79 -16.48
N ALA A 426 -19.72 11.52 -17.76
CA ALA A 426 -20.54 10.79 -18.73
C ALA A 426 -22.02 11.19 -18.85
N THR A 427 -22.42 12.31 -18.23
CA THR A 427 -23.84 12.65 -18.05
C THR A 427 -24.43 13.29 -19.30
N THR A 428 -23.64 14.11 -20.01
CA THR A 428 -24.09 14.77 -21.24
C THR A 428 -22.97 14.84 -22.27
N GLN A 429 -23.34 14.72 -23.54
CA GLN A 429 -22.52 15.01 -24.71
C GLN A 429 -22.73 16.46 -25.19
N ASN A 430 -23.75 17.15 -24.68
CA ASN A 430 -24.12 18.52 -25.05
C ASN A 430 -23.47 19.55 -24.13
N SER A 431 -22.12 19.56 -24.10
CA SER A 431 -21.38 20.47 -23.24
C SER A 431 -21.60 21.95 -23.60
N ALA A 432 -21.82 22.77 -22.58
CA ALA A 432 -22.07 24.21 -22.66
C ALA A 432 -20.83 25.06 -22.95
N ALA A 433 -19.63 24.46 -22.96
CA ALA A 433 -18.39 25.16 -23.32
C ALA A 433 -18.34 25.52 -24.81
N VAL A 434 -17.62 26.61 -25.11
CA VAL A 434 -17.36 27.02 -26.49
C VAL A 434 -16.53 25.94 -27.19
N PRO A 435 -16.97 25.44 -28.35
CA PRO A 435 -16.22 24.43 -29.08
C PRO A 435 -14.96 25.03 -29.72
N SER A 436 -13.81 24.48 -29.35
CA SER A 436 -12.52 24.74 -29.98
C SER A 436 -12.14 23.60 -30.92
N VAL A 437 -11.20 23.85 -31.83
CA VAL A 437 -10.65 22.83 -32.71
C VAL A 437 -9.14 22.82 -32.54
N ALA A 438 -8.58 21.64 -32.30
CA ALA A 438 -7.17 21.45 -32.04
C ALA A 438 -6.69 20.10 -32.59
N PRO A 439 -5.39 19.95 -32.88
CA PRO A 439 -4.77 18.64 -33.09
C PRO A 439 -4.94 17.75 -31.84
N LEU A 440 -5.06 16.44 -32.04
CA LEU A 440 -5.28 15.49 -30.95
C LEU A 440 -4.06 15.43 -30.03
N SER A 441 -2.86 15.42 -30.59
CA SER A 441 -1.61 15.35 -29.82
C SER A 441 -1.45 16.52 -28.84
N ASP A 442 -1.76 17.74 -29.30
CA ASP A 442 -1.78 18.96 -28.49
C ASP A 442 -2.74 18.83 -27.30
N VAL A 443 -3.93 18.27 -27.52
CA VAL A 443 -4.91 18.07 -26.45
C VAL A 443 -4.47 17.00 -25.47
N ILE A 444 -3.92 15.89 -25.96
CA ILE A 444 -3.42 14.80 -25.11
C ILE A 444 -2.32 15.28 -24.17
N SER A 445 -1.45 16.17 -24.63
CA SER A 445 -0.41 16.79 -23.79
C SER A 445 -0.99 17.56 -22.59
N MET A 446 -2.23 18.04 -22.68
CA MET A 446 -2.92 18.78 -21.63
C MET A 446 -3.74 17.92 -20.68
N LEU A 447 -3.83 16.60 -20.94
CA LEU A 447 -4.57 15.67 -20.11
C LEU A 447 -3.78 15.27 -18.84
N PRO A 448 -4.48 14.87 -17.76
CA PRO A 448 -3.87 14.40 -16.50
C PRO A 448 -3.29 12.98 -16.62
N ILE A 449 -2.38 12.74 -17.56
CA ILE A 449 -1.87 11.40 -17.92
C ILE A 449 -0.64 10.95 -17.12
N THR A 450 -0.11 11.80 -16.25
CA THR A 450 1.12 11.54 -15.46
C THR A 450 0.86 11.35 -13.97
N ARG A 451 -0.41 11.18 -13.56
CA ARG A 451 -0.77 10.94 -12.17
C ARG A 451 -0.26 9.57 -11.72
N PRO A 452 0.29 9.40 -10.52
CA PRO A 452 0.90 8.13 -10.12
C PRO A 452 -0.20 7.11 -9.71
N ALA A 453 0.03 5.80 -9.89
CA ALA A 453 -0.93 4.72 -9.57
C ALA A 453 -0.45 3.71 -8.51
N SER A 454 -1.20 3.59 -7.40
CA SER A 454 -0.99 2.47 -6.46
C SER A 454 -1.60 1.19 -7.03
N PRO A 455 -0.87 0.06 -7.02
CA PRO A 455 -1.45 -1.24 -7.33
C PRO A 455 -2.29 -1.83 -6.18
N TRP A 456 -2.39 -1.12 -5.04
CA TRP A 456 -3.18 -1.51 -3.88
C TRP A 456 -4.34 -0.54 -3.66
N GLU A 457 -5.55 -1.09 -3.53
CA GLU A 457 -6.76 -0.33 -3.18
C GLU A 457 -6.89 -0.13 -1.67
N HIS A 458 -6.50 -1.13 -0.87
CA HIS A 458 -6.49 -1.10 0.59
C HIS A 458 -5.10 -1.43 1.13
N GLY A 459 -4.83 -1.03 2.37
CA GLY A 459 -3.59 -1.39 3.04
C GLY A 459 -3.50 -0.90 4.49
N ALA A 460 -2.82 -1.68 5.32
CA ALA A 460 -2.55 -1.31 6.71
C ALA A 460 -1.50 -0.18 6.86
N LEU A 461 -0.85 0.22 5.77
CA LEU A 461 0.01 1.39 5.67
C LEU A 461 -0.48 2.29 4.53
N LEU A 462 -0.51 3.61 4.77
CA LEU A 462 -0.86 4.60 3.76
C LEU A 462 0.34 5.49 3.51
N PHE A 463 0.96 5.32 2.34
CA PHE A 463 1.87 6.33 1.80
C PHE A 463 1.06 7.42 1.09
N ARG A 464 1.74 8.45 0.63
CA ARG A 464 1.17 9.42 -0.30
C ARG A 464 2.21 9.83 -1.33
N SER A 465 1.77 10.27 -2.50
CA SER A 465 2.64 10.99 -3.41
C SER A 465 3.06 12.34 -2.80
N PRO A 466 4.16 12.97 -3.28
CA PRO A 466 4.61 14.26 -2.76
C PRO A 466 3.54 15.36 -2.85
N ASP A 467 2.65 15.27 -3.85
CA ASP A 467 1.55 16.19 -4.11
C ASP A 467 0.21 15.79 -3.46
N GLY A 468 0.20 14.73 -2.64
CA GLY A 468 -0.91 14.43 -1.73
C GLY A 468 -1.94 13.42 -2.24
N LYS A 469 -1.65 12.64 -3.28
CA LYS A 469 -2.49 11.50 -3.66
C LYS A 469 -2.28 10.35 -2.67
N PRO A 470 -3.34 9.80 -2.03
CA PRO A 470 -3.26 8.61 -1.21
C PRO A 470 -2.64 7.44 -1.98
N TRP A 471 -1.75 6.70 -1.33
CA TRP A 471 -1.06 5.55 -1.89
C TRP A 471 -1.08 4.37 -0.91
N PRO A 472 -2.16 3.58 -0.92
CA PRO A 472 -2.26 2.42 -0.03
C PRO A 472 -1.13 1.43 -0.28
N PHE A 473 -0.68 0.76 0.78
CA PHE A 473 0.29 -0.31 0.68
C PHE A 473 0.01 -1.40 1.72
N GLN A 474 0.09 -2.65 1.29
CA GLN A 474 -0.10 -3.82 2.14
C GLN A 474 1.13 -4.75 2.06
N PRO A 475 1.96 -4.83 3.12
CA PRO A 475 3.01 -5.84 3.22
C PRO A 475 2.43 -7.25 3.09
N GLY A 476 3.11 -8.13 2.36
CA GLY A 476 2.63 -9.51 2.14
C GLY A 476 1.51 -9.66 1.12
N SER A 477 1.21 -8.60 0.36
CA SER A 477 0.12 -8.62 -0.62
C SER A 477 0.36 -9.56 -1.80
N THR A 478 -0.73 -10.13 -2.33
CA THR A 478 -0.74 -10.97 -3.52
C THR A 478 -0.46 -10.21 -4.82
N GLN A 479 -0.34 -8.87 -4.78
CA GLN A 479 0.10 -8.06 -5.92
C GLN A 479 1.57 -8.33 -6.29
N GLN A 480 2.37 -8.81 -5.33
CA GLN A 480 3.77 -9.21 -5.54
C GLN A 480 3.88 -10.73 -5.66
N THR A 481 4.96 -11.21 -6.29
CA THR A 481 5.25 -12.64 -6.46
C THR A 481 5.97 -13.22 -5.24
N THR A 482 6.93 -12.51 -4.70
CA THR A 482 7.64 -12.76 -3.43
C THR A 482 7.60 -11.49 -2.56
N TRP A 483 8.12 -11.54 -1.34
CA TRP A 483 8.12 -10.42 -0.39
C TRP A 483 9.52 -10.24 0.20
N ILE A 484 10.39 -9.66 -0.61
CA ILE A 484 11.78 -9.38 -0.25
C ILE A 484 11.97 -7.87 -0.31
N ASP A 485 12.21 -7.28 0.84
CA ASP A 485 12.38 -5.85 1.04
C ASP A 485 13.87 -5.52 1.24
N LEU A 486 14.41 -4.66 0.39
CA LEU A 486 15.73 -4.03 0.59
C LEU A 486 15.52 -2.57 0.97
N VAL A 487 15.99 -2.17 2.15
CA VAL A 487 15.93 -0.78 2.62
C VAL A 487 17.34 -0.29 2.85
N TYR A 488 17.73 0.81 2.21
CA TYR A 488 19.03 1.40 2.51
C TYR A 488 19.03 2.91 2.49
N ALA A 489 19.85 3.45 3.39
CA ALA A 489 20.10 4.88 3.59
C ALA A 489 21.17 5.09 4.67
N ARG A 490 21.81 6.26 4.66
CA ARG A 490 22.69 6.69 5.76
C ARG A 490 21.94 6.76 7.12
N PRO A 491 22.66 6.72 8.25
CA PRO A 491 22.05 6.91 9.57
C PRO A 491 21.22 8.20 9.65
N GLY A 492 20.08 8.14 10.34
CA GLY A 492 19.17 9.29 10.51
C GLY A 492 18.15 9.50 9.38
N SER A 493 18.20 8.73 8.28
CA SER A 493 17.27 8.89 7.14
C SER A 493 15.89 8.23 7.32
N GLY A 494 15.59 7.66 8.49
CA GLY A 494 14.27 7.09 8.81
C GLY A 494 14.07 5.60 8.52
N LYS A 495 15.15 4.83 8.30
CA LYS A 495 15.09 3.37 8.01
C LYS A 495 14.29 2.58 9.05
N SER A 496 14.64 2.72 10.33
CA SER A 496 13.99 2.00 11.43
C SER A 496 12.53 2.41 11.60
N VAL A 497 12.21 3.70 11.35
CA VAL A 497 10.83 4.20 11.37
C VAL A 497 9.99 3.55 10.27
N LEU A 498 10.51 3.46 9.04
CA LEU A 498 9.85 2.75 7.94
C LEU A 498 9.69 1.26 8.27
N SER A 499 10.73 0.61 8.80
CA SER A 499 10.70 -0.81 9.22
C SER A 499 9.59 -1.07 10.24
N ASN A 500 9.51 -0.23 11.28
CA ASN A 500 8.51 -0.35 12.33
C ASN A 500 7.09 -0.13 11.78
N ALA A 501 6.91 0.83 10.87
CA ALA A 501 5.63 1.05 10.19
C ALA A 501 5.21 -0.15 9.33
N LEU A 502 6.15 -0.77 8.60
CA LEU A 502 5.91 -1.98 7.81
C LEU A 502 5.56 -3.19 8.69
N ASN A 503 6.27 -3.39 9.79
CA ASN A 503 6.02 -4.48 10.73
C ASN A 503 4.67 -4.30 11.44
N LEU A 504 4.31 -3.08 11.86
CA LEU A 504 2.98 -2.77 12.41
C LEU A 504 1.90 -3.03 11.36
N ALA A 505 2.11 -2.61 10.11
CA ALA A 505 1.17 -2.88 9.03
C ALA A 505 0.98 -4.38 8.77
N LEU A 506 2.03 -5.20 8.92
CA LEU A 506 1.89 -6.65 8.85
C LEU A 506 1.02 -7.20 9.98
N CYS A 507 1.18 -6.71 11.22
CA CYS A 507 0.32 -7.06 12.36
C CYS A 507 -1.15 -6.65 12.19
N LEU A 508 -1.41 -5.73 11.27
CA LEU A 508 -2.73 -5.17 10.97
C LEU A 508 -3.26 -5.62 9.60
N SER A 509 -2.64 -6.63 8.97
CA SER A 509 -3.08 -7.11 7.66
C SER A 509 -4.54 -7.56 7.70
N GLY A 510 -5.31 -7.24 6.65
CA GLY A 510 -6.72 -7.61 6.57
C GLY A 510 -6.92 -9.13 6.68
N GLY A 511 -7.79 -9.56 7.59
CA GLY A 511 -8.23 -10.96 7.69
C GLY A 511 -7.45 -11.86 8.65
N LEU A 512 -6.46 -11.34 9.38
CA LEU A 512 -5.71 -12.13 10.36
C LEU A 512 -6.61 -12.59 11.51
N THR A 513 -6.44 -13.84 11.93
CA THR A 513 -7.07 -14.44 13.11
C THR A 513 -6.14 -14.47 14.32
N ARG A 514 -4.82 -14.43 14.07
CA ARG A 514 -3.74 -14.45 15.07
C ARG A 514 -2.66 -13.46 14.66
N LEU A 515 -1.85 -12.99 15.62
CA LEU A 515 -0.69 -12.14 15.30
C LEU A 515 0.26 -12.89 14.34
N PRO A 516 0.85 -12.19 13.35
CA PRO A 516 1.85 -12.79 12.48
C PRO A 516 3.10 -13.14 13.28
N ARG A 517 3.93 -14.02 12.72
CA ARG A 517 5.22 -14.35 13.33
C ARG A 517 6.32 -13.46 12.77
N ILE A 518 6.78 -12.48 13.54
CA ILE A 518 7.79 -11.51 13.12
C ILE A 518 9.03 -11.70 13.98
N ALA A 519 10.13 -12.05 13.33
CA ALA A 519 11.47 -12.15 13.90
C ALA A 519 12.27 -10.91 13.51
N ILE A 520 12.64 -10.07 14.49
CA ILE A 520 13.47 -8.89 14.28
C ILE A 520 14.83 -9.14 14.90
N ILE A 521 15.85 -9.26 14.06
CA ILE A 521 17.25 -9.30 14.46
C ILE A 521 17.74 -7.86 14.42
N ASP A 522 17.79 -7.25 15.60
CA ASP A 522 18.02 -5.83 15.78
C ASP A 522 19.45 -5.56 16.26
N ILE A 523 19.94 -4.37 15.98
CA ILE A 523 21.22 -3.87 16.48
C ILE A 523 20.95 -2.53 17.16
N GLY A 524 20.82 -2.60 18.47
CA GLY A 524 20.34 -1.51 19.29
C GLY A 524 18.82 -1.58 19.47
N PRO A 525 18.23 -0.63 20.21
CA PRO A 525 16.82 -0.69 20.58
C PRO A 525 15.86 -0.18 19.48
N SER A 526 16.16 -0.37 18.18
CA SER A 526 15.47 0.30 17.06
C SER A 526 13.99 -0.08 16.91
N SER A 527 13.65 -1.31 17.30
CA SER A 527 12.28 -1.87 17.24
C SER A 527 11.57 -1.90 18.60
N SER A 528 12.24 -1.47 19.68
CA SER A 528 11.69 -1.51 21.05
C SER A 528 10.40 -0.71 21.21
N GLY A 529 10.26 0.41 20.47
CA GLY A 529 9.03 1.21 20.43
C GLY A 529 7.83 0.45 19.84
N LEU A 530 8.05 -0.27 18.74
CA LEU A 530 7.02 -1.14 18.13
C LEU A 530 6.57 -2.25 19.08
N ILE A 531 7.53 -2.95 19.71
CA ILE A 531 7.23 -3.99 20.69
C ILE A 531 6.42 -3.42 21.85
N SER A 532 6.83 -2.27 22.40
CA SER A 532 6.12 -1.60 23.47
C SER A 532 4.70 -1.20 23.07
N LEU A 533 4.51 -0.67 21.85
CA LEU A 533 3.19 -0.32 21.32
C LEU A 533 2.27 -1.54 21.27
N LEU A 534 2.72 -2.63 20.64
CA LEU A 534 1.94 -3.86 20.50
C LEU A 534 1.65 -4.50 21.86
N LYS A 535 2.64 -4.55 22.75
CA LYS A 535 2.48 -5.12 24.10
C LYS A 535 1.48 -4.33 24.94
N GLU A 536 1.48 -3.00 24.85
CA GLU A 536 0.51 -2.16 25.56
C GLU A 536 -0.88 -2.16 24.91
N ALA A 537 -0.98 -2.37 23.60
CA ALA A 537 -2.25 -2.51 22.89
C ALA A 537 -2.94 -3.85 23.15
N LEU A 538 -2.18 -4.91 23.48
CA LEU A 538 -2.71 -6.23 23.82
C LEU A 538 -3.29 -6.30 25.24
N PRO A 539 -4.35 -7.11 25.46
CA PRO A 539 -4.84 -7.40 26.80
C PRO A 539 -3.77 -8.14 27.61
N ALA A 540 -3.80 -7.98 28.93
CA ALA A 540 -2.79 -8.52 29.84
C ALA A 540 -2.47 -10.00 29.61
N SER A 541 -3.51 -10.82 29.34
CA SER A 541 -3.38 -12.25 29.05
C SER A 541 -2.60 -12.57 27.77
N LYS A 542 -2.56 -11.66 26.79
CA LYS A 542 -1.90 -11.86 25.48
C LYS A 542 -0.58 -11.10 25.35
N ARG A 543 -0.15 -10.33 26.36
CA ARG A 543 1.09 -9.53 26.31
C ARG A 543 2.37 -10.36 26.13
N HIS A 544 2.33 -11.65 26.49
CA HIS A 544 3.44 -12.59 26.29
C HIS A 544 3.69 -12.90 24.79
N LEU A 545 2.71 -12.64 23.91
CA LEU A 545 2.84 -12.86 22.46
C LEU A 545 3.81 -11.86 21.79
N VAL A 546 4.29 -10.85 22.51
CA VAL A 546 5.17 -9.82 21.98
C VAL A 546 6.33 -9.59 22.96
N ALA A 547 7.55 -9.70 22.45
CA ALA A 547 8.75 -9.71 23.28
C ALA A 547 9.89 -8.88 22.69
N TYR A 548 10.60 -8.16 23.55
CA TYR A 548 11.88 -7.51 23.24
C TYR A 548 12.89 -8.04 24.25
N HIS A 549 13.99 -8.57 23.74
CA HIS A 549 15.09 -9.08 24.55
C HIS A 549 16.41 -8.55 24.01
N ARG A 550 17.30 -8.16 24.91
CA ARG A 550 18.68 -7.84 24.56
C ARG A 550 19.57 -9.01 24.93
N LEU A 551 20.19 -9.61 23.92
CA LEU A 551 21.03 -10.78 24.12
C LEU A 551 22.34 -10.39 24.79
N ARG A 552 22.79 -11.17 25.78
CA ARG A 552 24.06 -10.97 26.50
C ARG A 552 24.86 -12.26 26.56
N MET A 553 26.17 -12.16 26.69
CA MET A 553 27.06 -13.31 26.90
C MET A 553 27.04 -13.79 28.36
N THR A 554 25.85 -14.04 28.91
CA THR A 554 25.66 -14.51 30.29
C THR A 554 24.86 -15.80 30.32
N PRO A 555 24.99 -16.63 31.37
CA PRO A 555 24.30 -17.92 31.46
C PRO A 555 22.77 -17.84 31.38
N GLU A 556 22.16 -16.74 31.81
CA GLU A 556 20.71 -16.55 31.78
C GLU A 556 20.19 -16.45 30.34
N TYR A 557 21.05 -16.06 29.40
CA TYR A 557 20.74 -16.00 27.98
C TYR A 557 21.13 -17.28 27.22
N SER A 558 21.56 -18.34 27.91
CA SER A 558 22.02 -19.57 27.27
C SER A 558 20.93 -20.17 26.36
N ILE A 559 21.34 -20.50 25.14
CA ILE A 559 20.54 -21.13 24.09
C ILE A 559 21.33 -22.35 23.62
N ASN A 560 20.75 -23.52 23.78
CA ASN A 560 21.30 -24.75 23.24
C ASN A 560 20.86 -24.91 21.76
N PRO A 561 21.77 -24.80 20.78
CA PRO A 561 21.40 -24.95 19.38
C PRO A 561 20.95 -26.38 19.03
N PHE A 562 21.29 -27.37 19.87
CA PHE A 562 20.95 -28.78 19.71
C PHE A 562 19.54 -29.15 20.22
N ASP A 563 18.75 -28.18 20.70
CA ASP A 563 17.37 -28.46 21.08
C ASP A 563 16.53 -28.83 19.84
N THR A 564 15.83 -29.95 19.94
CA THR A 564 14.92 -30.47 18.90
C THR A 564 13.45 -30.07 19.13
N GLN A 565 12.57 -30.42 18.19
CA GLN A 565 11.12 -30.32 18.42
C GLN A 565 10.69 -31.25 19.57
N LEU A 566 9.61 -30.89 20.28
CA LEU A 566 9.11 -31.68 21.42
C LEU A 566 8.94 -33.17 21.06
N GLY A 567 9.48 -34.06 21.89
CA GLY A 567 9.49 -35.50 21.72
C GLY A 567 10.54 -36.05 20.76
N CYS A 568 11.13 -35.22 19.87
CA CYS A 568 12.05 -35.70 18.84
C CYS A 568 13.44 -36.00 19.42
N ARG A 569 13.84 -37.27 19.40
CA ARG A 569 15.21 -37.69 19.78
C ARG A 569 16.27 -37.25 18.77
N TYR A 570 15.87 -37.03 17.53
CA TYR A 570 16.73 -36.63 16.43
C TYR A 570 16.25 -35.30 15.84
N PRO A 571 17.17 -34.45 15.32
CA PRO A 571 16.80 -33.24 14.62
C PRO A 571 16.10 -33.57 13.31
N THR A 572 15.24 -32.66 12.85
CA THR A 572 14.74 -32.69 11.46
C THR A 572 15.89 -32.46 10.48
N ALA A 573 15.69 -32.80 9.20
CA ALA A 573 16.70 -32.59 8.16
C ALA A 573 17.18 -31.12 8.07
N THR A 574 16.28 -30.15 8.26
CA THR A 574 16.59 -28.72 8.27
C THR A 574 17.39 -28.32 9.50
N GLU A 575 17.02 -28.81 10.69
CA GLU A 575 17.78 -28.56 11.94
C GLU A 575 19.17 -29.20 11.87
N ARG A 576 19.29 -30.42 11.33
CA ARG A 576 20.58 -31.06 11.07
C ARG A 576 21.44 -30.22 10.15
N SER A 577 20.89 -29.76 9.02
CA SER A 577 21.63 -28.91 8.07
C SER A 577 22.11 -27.61 8.72
N PHE A 578 21.27 -26.97 9.54
CA PHE A 578 21.67 -25.82 10.33
C PHE A 578 22.83 -26.15 11.28
N LEU A 579 22.74 -27.24 12.06
CA LEU A 579 23.77 -27.63 13.01
C LEU A 579 25.12 -27.90 12.34
N VAL A 580 25.11 -28.56 11.19
CA VAL A 580 26.33 -28.78 10.39
C VAL A 580 26.95 -27.45 9.97
N ASN A 581 26.15 -26.53 9.43
CA ASN A 581 26.62 -25.20 9.02
C ASN A 581 27.13 -24.38 10.22
N PHE A 582 26.44 -24.47 11.36
CA PHE A 582 26.79 -23.76 12.58
C PHE A 582 28.09 -24.28 13.21
N LEU A 583 28.26 -25.60 13.31
CA LEU A 583 29.51 -26.21 13.76
C LEU A 583 30.66 -25.93 12.80
N THR A 584 30.40 -25.94 11.49
CA THR A 584 31.40 -25.55 10.48
C THR A 584 31.85 -24.10 10.66
N LEU A 585 30.93 -23.18 10.98
CA LEU A 585 31.26 -21.79 11.31
C LEU A 585 32.14 -21.70 12.56
N LEU A 586 31.79 -22.42 13.63
CA LEU A 586 32.57 -22.46 14.88
C LEU A 586 33.98 -23.05 14.68
N THR A 587 34.11 -23.99 13.75
CA THR A 587 35.36 -24.69 13.41
C THR A 587 36.08 -24.10 12.19
N THR A 588 35.68 -22.91 11.75
CA THR A 588 36.44 -22.13 10.76
C THR A 588 37.53 -21.31 11.47
N PRO A 589 38.81 -21.39 11.04
CA PRO A 589 39.88 -20.62 11.66
C PRO A 589 39.64 -19.11 11.62
N LEU A 590 40.11 -18.38 12.64
CA LEU A 590 39.99 -16.93 12.67
C LEU A 590 40.69 -16.30 11.46
N GLY A 591 40.00 -15.37 10.79
CA GLY A 591 40.47 -14.70 9.57
C GLY A 591 40.41 -15.56 8.30
N ALA A 592 40.10 -16.86 8.39
CA ALA A 592 39.94 -17.71 7.22
C ALA A 592 38.54 -17.57 6.60
N ALA A 593 38.48 -17.52 5.27
CA ALA A 593 37.21 -17.44 4.54
C ALA A 593 36.51 -18.80 4.39
N LYS A 594 37.23 -19.90 4.63
CA LYS A 594 36.73 -21.28 4.48
C LYS A 594 37.25 -22.16 5.61
N PRO A 595 36.47 -23.19 6.03
CA PRO A 595 36.95 -24.21 6.95
C PRO A 595 38.03 -25.08 6.31
N TYR A 596 38.68 -25.94 7.11
CA TYR A 596 39.57 -26.98 6.58
C TYR A 596 38.79 -27.99 5.73
N ASP A 597 39.49 -28.61 4.78
CA ASP A 597 38.90 -29.64 3.93
C ASP A 597 38.44 -30.85 4.77
N GLY A 598 37.28 -31.40 4.43
CA GLY A 598 36.60 -32.47 5.19
C GLY A 598 36.00 -32.04 6.55
N MET A 599 36.20 -30.81 7.02
CA MET A 599 35.61 -30.34 8.29
C MET A 599 34.07 -30.32 8.29
N PRO A 600 33.37 -29.90 7.20
CA PRO A 600 31.91 -29.97 7.16
C PRO A 600 31.36 -31.41 7.23
N ASP A 601 32.03 -32.36 6.58
CA ASP A 601 31.63 -33.77 6.62
C ASP A 601 31.83 -34.38 8.01
N LEU A 602 32.96 -34.06 8.66
CA LEU A 602 33.21 -34.42 10.05
C LEU A 602 32.13 -33.84 10.98
N ALA A 603 31.77 -32.55 10.81
CA ALA A 603 30.70 -31.94 11.57
C ALA A 603 29.35 -32.66 11.35
N GLY A 604 29.06 -33.10 10.13
CA GLY A 604 27.91 -33.94 9.81
C GLY A 604 27.86 -35.24 10.60
N MET A 605 28.95 -36.00 10.60
CA MET A 605 29.03 -37.27 11.35
C MET A 605 28.96 -37.06 12.86
N VAL A 606 29.58 -35.99 13.37
CA VAL A 606 29.50 -35.60 14.78
C VAL A 606 28.06 -35.33 15.19
N VAL A 607 27.30 -34.57 14.38
CA VAL A 607 25.88 -34.30 14.66
C VAL A 607 25.08 -35.61 14.72
N ASP A 608 25.26 -36.50 13.76
CA ASP A 608 24.50 -37.76 13.72
C ASP A 608 24.82 -38.68 14.92
N GLU A 609 26.10 -38.81 15.27
CA GLU A 609 26.50 -39.65 16.41
C GLU A 609 26.10 -39.03 17.76
N LEU A 610 26.06 -37.69 17.89
CA LEU A 610 25.57 -37.03 19.12
C LEU A 610 24.16 -37.46 19.49
N TYR A 611 23.21 -37.26 18.58
CA TYR A 611 21.81 -37.59 18.84
C TYR A 611 21.60 -39.10 18.98
N LYS A 612 22.32 -39.91 18.21
CA LYS A 612 22.29 -41.36 18.37
C LYS A 612 22.77 -41.80 19.75
N SER A 613 23.87 -41.24 20.25
CA SER A 613 24.43 -41.62 21.55
C SER A 613 23.51 -41.31 22.74
N LEU A 614 22.65 -40.30 22.61
CA LEU A 614 21.71 -39.84 23.64
C LEU A 614 20.24 -40.26 23.40
N ALA A 615 19.98 -41.10 22.38
CA ALA A 615 18.66 -41.66 22.13
C ALA A 615 18.33 -42.80 23.11
N ASP A 616 17.04 -43.14 23.22
CA ASP A 616 16.51 -44.09 24.22
C ASP A 616 17.23 -45.46 24.22
N GLU A 617 17.65 -45.94 23.05
CA GLU A 617 18.28 -47.26 22.87
C GLU A 617 19.78 -47.32 23.22
N TYR A 618 20.40 -46.18 23.54
CA TYR A 618 21.84 -46.07 23.74
C TYR A 618 22.16 -45.61 25.18
N ASN A 619 22.60 -44.36 25.36
CA ASN A 619 22.97 -43.82 26.67
C ASN A 619 22.21 -42.52 26.94
N PRO A 620 20.87 -42.58 27.07
CA PRO A 620 20.05 -41.40 27.36
C PRO A 620 20.46 -40.76 28.69
N THR A 621 20.34 -39.43 28.78
CA THR A 621 20.75 -38.68 29.97
C THR A 621 19.93 -39.12 31.20
N PRO A 622 20.58 -39.59 32.29
CA PRO A 622 19.88 -40.00 33.50
C PRO A 622 19.19 -38.79 34.15
N TYR A 623 17.97 -39.02 34.63
CA TYR A 623 17.24 -38.03 35.40
C TYR A 623 17.83 -37.92 36.80
N ALA A 624 18.05 -36.70 37.26
CA ALA A 624 18.59 -36.40 38.57
C ALA A 624 17.65 -35.43 39.31
N PRO A 625 16.99 -35.87 40.41
CA PRO A 625 16.15 -34.99 41.23
C PRO A 625 16.94 -33.80 41.78
N GLY A 626 16.27 -32.65 41.92
CA GLY A 626 16.85 -31.39 42.39
C GLY A 626 17.56 -30.57 41.32
N VAL A 627 17.63 -31.06 40.07
CA VAL A 627 18.14 -30.27 38.93
C VAL A 627 17.09 -29.24 38.49
N GLU A 628 15.81 -29.62 38.44
CA GLU A 628 14.68 -28.72 38.16
C GLU A 628 13.54 -28.94 39.15
N GLU A 629 13.58 -28.22 40.28
CA GLU A 629 12.59 -28.38 41.36
C GLU A 629 11.13 -28.18 40.90
N PHE A 630 10.91 -27.32 39.89
CA PHE A 630 9.59 -27.13 39.31
C PHE A 630 9.07 -28.39 38.62
N ILE A 631 9.92 -29.07 37.84
CA ILE A 631 9.56 -30.33 37.18
C ILE A 631 9.36 -31.44 38.21
N ASP A 632 10.23 -31.52 39.22
CA ASP A 632 10.12 -32.49 40.30
C ASP A 632 8.74 -32.42 40.98
N SER A 633 8.24 -31.21 41.25
CA SER A 633 6.92 -31.01 41.89
C SER A 633 5.76 -31.57 41.05
N ILE A 634 5.81 -31.38 39.74
CA ILE A 634 4.77 -31.88 38.82
C ILE A 634 4.86 -33.39 38.67
N LEU A 635 6.08 -33.94 38.66
CA LEU A 635 6.29 -35.39 38.61
C LEU A 635 5.69 -36.09 39.85
N GLU A 636 5.78 -35.46 41.02
CA GLU A 636 5.11 -35.95 42.23
C GLU A 636 3.58 -35.89 42.10
N GLU A 637 3.03 -34.80 41.54
CA GLU A 637 1.58 -34.64 41.32
C GLU A 637 1.00 -35.67 40.34
N ILE A 638 1.70 -35.97 39.25
CA ILE A 638 1.25 -36.97 38.26
C ILE A 638 1.53 -38.41 38.69
N GLY A 639 2.16 -38.62 39.86
CA GLY A 639 2.49 -39.94 40.39
C GLY A 639 3.58 -40.67 39.60
N PHE A 640 4.55 -39.96 39.05
CA PHE A 640 5.66 -40.54 38.29
C PHE A 640 6.51 -41.47 39.17
N VAL A 641 6.64 -42.73 38.76
CA VAL A 641 7.44 -43.73 39.49
C VAL A 641 8.89 -43.65 39.02
N ARG A 642 9.74 -43.01 39.83
CA ARG A 642 11.18 -42.91 39.58
C ARG A 642 11.96 -44.14 40.09
N ASP A 643 12.93 -44.60 39.31
CA ASP A 643 13.93 -45.59 39.70
C ASP A 643 15.37 -45.08 39.42
N SER A 644 16.38 -45.91 39.71
CA SER A 644 17.79 -45.53 39.54
C SER A 644 18.25 -45.40 38.08
N LYS A 645 17.41 -45.78 37.13
CA LYS A 645 17.67 -45.76 35.68
C LYS A 645 16.78 -44.75 34.96
N SER A 646 15.89 -44.06 35.67
CA SER A 646 14.99 -43.10 35.06
C SER A 646 15.75 -42.05 34.25
N THR A 647 15.21 -41.69 33.08
CA THR A 647 15.87 -40.76 32.14
C THR A 647 15.07 -39.48 31.95
N TRP A 648 15.73 -38.42 31.47
CA TRP A 648 15.03 -37.18 31.11
C TRP A 648 14.03 -37.37 29.95
N TRP A 649 14.23 -38.39 29.11
CA TRP A 649 13.26 -38.76 28.07
C TRP A 649 11.98 -39.36 28.65
N GLU A 650 12.08 -40.26 29.62
CA GLU A 650 10.92 -40.83 30.32
C GLU A 650 10.13 -39.76 31.08
N VAL A 651 10.83 -38.81 31.71
CA VAL A 651 10.22 -37.63 32.34
C VAL A 651 9.44 -36.81 31.32
N THR A 652 10.08 -36.49 30.19
CA THR A 652 9.46 -35.71 29.09
C THR A 652 8.19 -36.38 28.58
N ASP A 653 8.26 -37.68 28.27
CA ASP A 653 7.12 -38.44 27.75
C ASP A 653 5.99 -38.59 28.77
N SER A 654 6.33 -38.73 30.06
CA SER A 654 5.33 -38.82 31.14
C SER A 654 4.60 -37.51 31.36
N LEU A 655 5.32 -36.38 31.38
CA LEU A 655 4.72 -35.04 31.49
C LEU A 655 3.79 -34.76 30.31
N TYR A 656 4.23 -35.06 29.09
CA TYR A 656 3.41 -34.86 27.90
C TYR A 656 2.15 -35.74 27.92
N SER A 657 2.29 -37.02 28.29
CA SER A 657 1.16 -37.96 28.39
C SER A 657 0.14 -37.54 29.46
N ALA A 658 0.59 -36.81 30.49
CA ALA A 658 -0.26 -36.21 31.52
C ALA A 658 -0.88 -34.85 31.12
N GLY A 659 -0.60 -34.33 29.91
CA GLY A 659 -1.14 -33.08 29.39
C GLY A 659 -0.27 -31.83 29.64
N PHE A 660 0.92 -31.98 30.21
CA PHE A 660 1.85 -30.89 30.54
C PHE A 660 2.86 -30.66 29.41
N ALA A 661 2.38 -30.21 28.25
CA ALA A 661 3.21 -30.06 27.05
C ALA A 661 4.32 -29.00 27.19
N HIS A 662 4.07 -27.92 27.94
CA HIS A 662 5.08 -26.88 28.18
C HIS A 662 6.21 -27.42 29.05
N GLU A 663 5.85 -28.10 30.14
CA GLU A 663 6.78 -28.66 31.11
C GLU A 663 7.55 -29.84 30.52
N ALA A 664 6.93 -30.62 29.63
CA ALA A 664 7.63 -31.61 28.82
C ALA A 664 8.73 -30.96 27.95
N MET A 665 8.47 -29.80 27.33
CA MET A 665 9.51 -29.07 26.58
C MET A 665 10.64 -28.57 27.49
N LEU A 666 10.34 -28.15 28.72
CA LEU A 666 11.36 -27.74 29.69
C LEU A 666 12.23 -28.93 30.10
N ALA A 667 11.61 -30.07 30.43
CA ALA A 667 12.32 -31.30 30.79
C ALA A 667 13.20 -31.82 29.64
N GLN A 668 12.72 -31.76 28.40
CA GLN A 668 13.45 -32.24 27.22
C GLN A 668 14.83 -31.57 27.07
N ARG A 669 15.00 -30.32 27.49
CA ARG A 669 16.29 -29.59 27.38
C ARG A 669 17.44 -30.31 28.07
N TYR A 670 17.15 -31.10 29.11
CA TYR A 670 18.14 -31.89 29.85
C TYR A 670 18.45 -33.24 29.18
N ALA A 671 17.62 -33.68 28.24
CA ALA A 671 17.88 -34.85 27.40
C ALA A 671 18.70 -34.52 26.14
N MET A 672 18.87 -33.23 25.81
CA MET A 672 19.53 -32.79 24.58
C MET A 672 21.06 -32.79 24.69
N PRO A 673 21.79 -33.06 23.59
CA PRO A 673 23.23 -32.86 23.56
C PRO A 673 23.61 -31.40 23.82
N LEU A 674 24.81 -31.18 24.36
CA LEU A 674 25.43 -29.87 24.52
C LEU A 674 26.63 -29.71 23.58
N LEU A 675 27.05 -28.47 23.34
CA LEU A 675 28.24 -28.18 22.51
C LEU A 675 29.52 -28.85 23.05
N ALA A 676 29.63 -29.03 24.37
CA ALA A 676 30.76 -29.72 24.98
C ALA A 676 30.82 -31.19 24.59
N ASP A 677 29.68 -31.86 24.41
CA ASP A 677 29.61 -33.26 24.03
C ASP A 677 30.16 -33.49 22.62
N ALA A 678 30.03 -32.49 21.74
CA ALA A 678 30.60 -32.52 20.40
C ALA A 678 32.14 -32.63 20.41
N ALA A 679 32.81 -32.07 21.42
CA ALA A 679 34.26 -32.15 21.55
C ALA A 679 34.76 -33.56 21.97
N SER A 680 33.90 -34.34 22.64
CA SER A 680 34.18 -35.72 23.03
C SER A 680 33.74 -36.74 21.98
N ILE A 681 32.56 -36.55 21.38
CA ILE A 681 31.98 -37.52 20.45
C ILE A 681 32.81 -37.68 19.18
N CYS A 682 33.56 -36.67 18.75
CA CYS A 682 34.40 -36.75 17.56
C CYS A 682 35.56 -37.77 17.69
N ARG A 683 35.76 -38.33 18.89
CA ARG A 683 36.73 -39.39 19.21
C ARG A 683 36.09 -40.76 19.40
N THR A 684 34.82 -40.93 19.03
CA THR A 684 34.23 -42.28 19.01
C THR A 684 34.88 -43.11 17.90
N PRO A 685 35.00 -44.44 18.07
CA PRO A 685 35.60 -45.30 17.04
C PRO A 685 34.96 -45.14 15.65
N SER A 686 33.65 -44.89 15.59
CA SER A 686 32.91 -44.69 14.34
C SER A 686 33.40 -43.49 13.51
N ILE A 687 33.96 -42.46 14.16
CA ILE A 687 34.48 -41.26 13.52
C ILE A 687 36.01 -41.33 13.40
N GLU A 688 36.68 -41.84 14.44
CA GLU A 688 38.13 -41.94 14.51
C GLU A 688 38.70 -42.81 13.38
N ASP A 689 38.11 -43.97 13.12
CA ASP A 689 38.54 -44.89 12.06
C ASP A 689 38.55 -44.24 10.65
N LEU A 690 37.70 -43.24 10.42
CA LEU A 690 37.57 -42.55 9.13
C LEU A 690 38.46 -41.32 8.98
N TYR A 691 38.65 -40.56 10.06
CA TYR A 691 39.28 -39.23 10.00
C TYR A 691 40.63 -39.12 10.73
N GLU A 692 41.08 -40.14 11.47
CA GLU A 692 42.34 -40.10 12.23
C GLU A 692 43.54 -39.77 11.33
N LYS A 693 43.56 -40.31 10.10
CA LYS A 693 44.65 -40.10 9.12
C LYS A 693 44.52 -38.80 8.33
N VAL A 694 43.40 -38.10 8.42
CA VAL A 694 43.18 -36.81 7.74
C VAL A 694 43.86 -35.72 8.55
N THR A 695 44.79 -34.99 7.94
CA THR A 695 45.58 -33.96 8.62
C THR A 695 45.12 -32.56 8.24
N ALA A 696 44.97 -31.70 9.24
CA ALA A 696 44.68 -30.29 9.04
C ALA A 696 45.95 -29.54 8.57
N PRO A 697 45.82 -28.35 7.95
CA PRO A 697 46.96 -27.53 7.55
C PRO A 697 47.94 -27.16 8.68
N THR A 698 47.48 -27.24 9.94
CA THR A 698 48.29 -27.01 11.14
C THR A 698 49.20 -28.18 11.51
N GLY A 699 49.08 -29.34 10.84
CA GLY A 699 49.85 -30.55 11.11
C GLY A 699 49.25 -31.48 12.18
N GLU A 700 48.17 -31.06 12.86
CA GLU A 700 47.38 -31.93 13.75
C GLU A 700 46.35 -32.75 12.95
N SER A 701 45.80 -33.83 13.53
CA SER A 701 44.69 -34.57 12.90
C SER A 701 43.42 -33.70 12.84
N LEU A 702 42.55 -33.93 11.86
CA LEU A 702 41.33 -33.16 11.69
C LEU A 702 40.42 -33.24 12.93
N ILE A 703 40.37 -34.42 13.58
CA ILE A 703 39.65 -34.64 14.84
C ILE A 703 40.22 -33.78 15.97
N ASN A 704 41.55 -33.70 16.10
CA ASN A 704 42.19 -32.86 17.12
C ASN A 704 41.92 -31.37 16.86
N ALA A 705 41.97 -30.94 15.60
CA ALA A 705 41.61 -29.58 15.21
C ALA A 705 40.14 -29.26 15.57
N PHE A 706 39.19 -30.14 15.23
CA PHE A 706 37.78 -29.99 15.57
C PHE A 706 37.57 -29.89 17.10
N SER A 707 38.08 -30.87 17.84
CA SER A 707 37.96 -30.96 19.31
C SER A 707 38.53 -29.70 19.99
N ARG A 708 39.70 -29.22 19.54
CA ARG A 708 40.34 -27.99 20.04
C ARG A 708 39.51 -26.74 19.76
N MET A 709 38.94 -26.62 18.57
CA MET A 709 38.14 -25.45 18.16
C MET A 709 36.79 -25.40 18.86
N ILE A 710 36.09 -26.54 18.99
CA ILE A 710 34.85 -26.64 19.77
C ILE A 710 35.10 -26.36 21.25
N SER A 711 36.16 -26.92 21.84
CA SER A 711 36.53 -26.61 23.23
C SER A 711 36.84 -25.12 23.43
N GLY A 712 37.42 -24.47 22.41
CA GLY A 712 37.59 -23.02 22.37
C GLY A 712 36.25 -22.27 22.35
N ALA A 713 35.32 -22.70 21.48
CA ALA A 713 33.98 -22.12 21.37
C ALA A 713 33.16 -22.25 22.66
N VAL A 714 33.23 -23.39 23.36
CA VAL A 714 32.56 -23.59 24.67
C VAL A 714 33.08 -22.59 25.71
N ARG A 715 34.38 -22.32 25.72
CA ARG A 715 34.96 -21.33 26.65
C ARG A 715 34.62 -19.89 26.27
N GLU A 716 34.57 -19.59 24.98
CA GLU A 716 34.38 -18.23 24.45
C GLU A 716 32.89 -17.82 24.44
N TYR A 717 31.99 -18.75 24.14
CA TYR A 717 30.56 -18.53 23.99
C TYR A 717 29.80 -19.22 25.13
N SER A 718 29.77 -18.57 26.30
CA SER A 718 29.01 -19.02 27.48
C SER A 718 27.53 -19.29 27.15
N ILE A 719 26.98 -18.53 26.20
CA ILE A 719 25.60 -18.65 25.72
C ILE A 719 25.31 -19.99 25.02
N LEU A 720 26.30 -20.67 24.45
CA LEU A 720 26.12 -21.94 23.72
C LEU A 720 26.44 -23.18 24.56
N SER A 721 26.84 -22.99 25.82
CA SER A 721 27.55 -24.02 26.59
C SER A 721 26.69 -24.70 27.66
N ARG A 722 25.40 -24.39 27.72
CA ARG A 722 24.47 -24.87 28.74
C ARG A 722 23.12 -25.22 28.12
N VAL A 723 22.28 -25.90 28.89
CA VAL A 723 20.86 -26.09 28.56
C VAL A 723 20.18 -24.73 28.33
N THR A 724 19.17 -24.71 27.45
CA THR A 724 18.45 -23.49 27.12
C THR A 724 17.79 -22.90 28.37
N SER A 725 18.24 -21.71 28.75
CA SER A 725 17.68 -20.89 29.82
C SER A 725 16.85 -19.74 29.25
N PHE A 726 17.20 -19.26 28.05
CA PHE A 726 16.45 -18.25 27.33
C PHE A 726 15.53 -18.87 26.28
N ASP A 727 14.23 -18.75 26.52
CA ASP A 727 13.18 -19.21 25.60
C ASP A 727 12.26 -18.06 25.22
N ILE A 728 11.90 -18.01 23.94
CA ILE A 728 10.94 -17.07 23.38
C ILE A 728 9.50 -17.56 23.53
N GLY A 729 9.29 -18.83 23.90
CA GLY A 729 7.98 -19.42 24.18
C GLY A 729 6.98 -19.22 23.04
N ASP A 730 5.77 -18.80 23.39
CA ASP A 730 4.69 -18.54 22.43
C ASP A 730 4.74 -17.15 21.78
N ALA A 731 5.82 -16.39 21.99
CA ALA A 731 5.94 -15.06 21.42
C ALA A 731 5.88 -15.13 19.88
N ARG A 732 5.04 -14.26 19.31
CA ARG A 732 4.79 -14.18 17.87
C ARG A 732 5.55 -13.00 17.25
N VAL A 733 5.61 -11.86 17.92
CA VAL A 733 6.40 -10.71 17.45
C VAL A 733 7.57 -10.51 18.40
N VAL A 734 8.77 -10.88 17.95
CA VAL A 734 9.96 -10.91 18.79
C VAL A 734 11.05 -10.04 18.18
N SER A 735 11.60 -9.15 19.00
CA SER A 735 12.82 -8.43 18.71
C SER A 735 13.96 -8.90 19.60
N LEU A 736 15.04 -9.33 18.96
CA LEU A 736 16.27 -9.75 19.62
C LEU A 736 17.38 -8.77 19.27
N ASP A 737 17.72 -7.91 20.23
CA ASP A 737 18.77 -6.91 20.12
C ASP A 737 20.14 -7.57 20.38
N LEU A 738 20.99 -7.56 19.36
CA LEU A 738 22.31 -8.16 19.38
C LEU A 738 23.45 -7.16 19.67
N ASP A 739 23.18 -5.89 19.99
CA ASP A 739 24.21 -4.85 20.08
C ASP A 739 25.36 -5.20 21.05
N GLU A 740 25.05 -5.80 22.21
CA GLU A 740 26.06 -6.18 23.20
C GLU A 740 26.93 -7.37 22.73
N VAL A 741 26.45 -8.19 21.80
CA VAL A 741 27.09 -9.45 21.37
C VAL A 741 27.57 -9.46 19.92
N ALA A 742 27.13 -8.53 19.09
CA ALA A 742 27.48 -8.40 17.67
C ALA A 742 28.37 -7.17 17.43
N LYS A 743 29.53 -7.14 18.07
CA LYS A 743 30.49 -6.02 17.97
C LYS A 743 31.34 -6.12 16.71
N SER A 744 31.78 -4.97 16.20
CA SER A 744 32.77 -4.86 15.12
C SER A 744 34.15 -4.55 15.69
N GLY A 745 35.23 -5.08 15.09
CA GLY A 745 36.59 -4.71 15.50
C GLY A 745 37.61 -5.86 15.56
N GLY A 746 37.73 -6.64 14.48
CA GLY A 746 38.72 -7.70 14.31
C GLY A 746 38.10 -9.07 14.02
N ASP A 747 38.91 -10.03 13.55
CA ASP A 747 38.42 -11.33 13.06
C ASP A 747 37.62 -12.14 14.10
N ALA A 748 37.97 -12.03 15.38
CA ALA A 748 37.23 -12.67 16.47
C ALA A 748 35.83 -12.06 16.66
N ALA A 749 35.73 -10.73 16.59
CA ALA A 749 34.45 -10.02 16.70
C ALA A 749 33.55 -10.28 15.48
N ASP A 750 34.14 -10.39 14.29
CA ASP A 750 33.44 -10.75 13.05
C ASP A 750 32.89 -12.20 13.11
N ARG A 751 33.67 -13.14 13.66
CA ARG A 751 33.19 -14.52 13.91
C ARG A 751 32.08 -14.54 14.95
N GLN A 752 32.25 -13.86 16.08
CA GLN A 752 31.22 -13.79 17.12
C GLN A 752 29.92 -13.22 16.55
N THR A 753 29.99 -12.12 15.79
CA THR A 753 28.84 -11.54 15.10
C THR A 753 28.16 -12.57 14.21
N SER A 754 28.92 -13.29 13.39
CA SER A 754 28.39 -14.36 12.52
C SER A 754 27.63 -15.44 13.31
N VAL A 755 28.21 -15.91 14.42
CA VAL A 755 27.61 -16.92 15.28
C VAL A 755 26.32 -16.40 15.90
N MET A 756 26.30 -15.16 16.40
CA MET A 756 25.11 -14.56 17.03
C MET A 756 23.98 -14.33 16.02
N TYR A 757 24.28 -13.90 14.79
CA TYR A 757 23.27 -13.76 13.73
C TYR A 757 22.65 -15.11 13.33
N MET A 758 23.47 -16.15 13.17
CA MET A 758 22.97 -17.50 12.88
C MET A 758 22.11 -18.05 14.02
N LEU A 759 22.56 -17.88 15.27
CA LEU A 759 21.82 -18.31 16.46
C LEU A 759 20.49 -17.57 16.59
N ALA A 760 20.49 -16.25 16.45
CA ALA A 760 19.29 -15.41 16.50
C ALA A 760 18.28 -15.82 15.43
N ARG A 761 18.71 -15.95 14.18
CA ARG A 761 17.86 -16.43 13.08
C ARG A 761 17.29 -17.81 13.38
N TYR A 762 18.11 -18.72 13.90
CA TYR A 762 17.67 -20.08 14.19
C TYR A 762 16.59 -20.11 15.28
N VAL A 763 16.85 -19.51 16.44
CA VAL A 763 15.89 -19.47 17.55
C VAL A 763 14.57 -18.84 17.13
N LEU A 764 14.63 -17.70 16.41
CA LEU A 764 13.44 -16.95 16.05
C LEU A 764 12.63 -17.58 14.90
N ALA A 765 13.28 -18.30 13.97
CA ALA A 765 12.65 -18.72 12.72
C ALA A 765 12.75 -20.22 12.40
N ARG A 766 13.36 -21.07 13.23
CA ARG A 766 13.48 -22.53 12.95
C ARG A 766 12.14 -23.20 12.67
N HIS A 767 11.09 -22.77 13.36
CA HIS A 767 9.76 -23.37 13.23
C HIS A 767 9.02 -22.95 11.97
N TYR A 768 9.47 -21.91 11.25
CA TYR A 768 8.76 -21.36 10.08
C TYR A 768 8.70 -22.32 8.89
N TYR A 769 9.61 -23.28 8.85
CA TYR A 769 9.86 -24.17 7.71
C TYR A 769 9.45 -25.63 7.98
N LEU A 770 8.77 -25.90 9.10
CA LEU A 770 8.25 -27.23 9.43
C LEU A 770 7.13 -27.62 8.46
N THR A 771 7.10 -28.91 8.09
CA THR A 771 6.21 -29.47 7.06
C THR A 771 5.34 -30.60 7.61
N GLU A 772 4.23 -30.94 6.95
CA GLU A 772 3.44 -32.12 7.31
C GLU A 772 4.24 -33.43 7.17
N GLU A 773 5.15 -33.51 6.19
CA GLU A 773 6.10 -34.63 6.07
C GLU A 773 7.06 -34.72 7.26
N SER A 774 7.32 -33.61 7.94
CA SER A 774 8.11 -33.63 9.17
C SER A 774 7.37 -34.38 10.29
N VAL A 775 6.04 -34.38 10.30
CA VAL A 775 5.20 -35.04 11.32
C VAL A 775 5.33 -36.56 11.26
N SER A 776 5.46 -37.17 10.07
CA SER A 776 5.61 -38.62 9.98
C SER A 776 6.90 -39.12 10.65
N ASN A 777 7.93 -38.27 10.69
CA ASN A 777 9.22 -38.56 11.31
C ASN A 777 9.24 -38.26 12.82
N MET A 778 8.17 -37.66 13.37
CA MET A 778 8.02 -37.40 14.79
C MET A 778 7.46 -38.63 15.52
N PRO A 779 7.79 -38.84 16.82
CA PRO A 779 7.28 -39.98 17.57
C PRO A 779 5.75 -39.93 17.68
N GLU A 780 5.13 -41.11 17.64
CA GLU A 780 3.68 -41.28 17.43
C GLU A 780 2.81 -40.47 18.39
N GLN A 781 3.14 -40.47 19.69
CA GLN A 781 2.36 -39.75 20.71
C GLN A 781 2.35 -38.22 20.51
N TYR A 782 3.35 -37.64 19.84
CA TYR A 782 3.48 -36.20 19.62
C TYR A 782 2.90 -35.73 18.27
N ARG A 783 2.50 -36.65 17.39
CA ARG A 783 2.15 -36.31 16.00
C ARG A 783 0.98 -35.35 15.89
N GLU A 784 -0.10 -35.56 16.66
CA GLU A 784 -1.28 -34.69 16.58
C GLU A 784 -0.96 -33.28 17.12
N TYR A 785 -0.20 -33.16 18.21
CA TYR A 785 0.28 -31.86 18.73
C TYR A 785 1.07 -31.10 17.66
N HIS A 786 2.05 -31.75 17.03
CA HIS A 786 2.85 -31.08 15.99
C HIS A 786 2.07 -30.78 14.72
N LYS A 787 1.12 -31.65 14.35
CA LYS A 787 0.25 -31.44 13.19
C LYS A 787 -0.58 -30.17 13.35
N GLU A 788 -1.24 -29.98 14.49
CA GLU A 788 -2.01 -28.76 14.79
C GLU A 788 -1.11 -27.53 14.75
N ARG A 789 0.02 -27.58 15.46
CA ARG A 789 1.01 -26.49 15.50
C ARG A 789 1.56 -26.12 14.11
N ILE A 790 1.88 -27.10 13.27
CA ILE A 790 2.43 -26.89 11.92
C ILE A 790 1.37 -26.31 10.99
N LEU A 791 0.11 -26.76 11.09
CA LEU A 791 -1.00 -26.18 10.34
C LEU A 791 -1.16 -24.69 10.67
N GLU A 792 -1.17 -24.33 11.97
CA GLU A 792 -1.25 -22.93 12.38
C GLU A 792 -0.09 -22.09 11.85
N ILE A 793 1.14 -22.61 11.96
CA ILE A 793 2.33 -21.95 11.45
C ILE A 793 2.18 -21.72 9.95
N ARG A 794 1.79 -22.72 9.17
CA ARG A 794 1.68 -22.64 7.70
C ARG A 794 0.66 -21.58 7.25
N GLU A 795 -0.43 -21.41 8.01
CA GLU A 795 -1.44 -20.39 7.73
C GLU A 795 -0.92 -18.96 7.94
N ASP A 796 -0.13 -18.75 8.99
CA ASP A 796 0.31 -17.43 9.43
C ASP A 796 1.27 -16.74 8.46
N PRO A 797 1.13 -15.41 8.25
CA PRO A 797 2.21 -14.62 7.69
C PRO A 797 3.42 -14.61 8.62
N LYS A 798 4.61 -14.69 8.03
CA LYS A 798 5.88 -14.69 8.75
C LYS A 798 6.80 -13.62 8.17
N ARG A 799 7.64 -13.02 8.99
CA ARG A 799 8.62 -12.04 8.55
C ARG A 799 9.92 -12.17 9.34
N ILE A 800 11.05 -12.08 8.64
CA ILE A 800 12.38 -12.01 9.25
C ILE A 800 13.00 -10.68 8.82
N VAL A 801 13.39 -9.86 9.81
CA VAL A 801 13.98 -8.54 9.63
C VAL A 801 15.40 -8.58 10.12
N TYR A 802 16.35 -8.17 9.27
CA TYR A 802 17.75 -8.01 9.62
C TYR A 802 18.09 -6.52 9.58
N ASP A 803 18.24 -5.90 10.76
CA ASP A 803 18.74 -4.54 10.85
C ASP A 803 20.27 -4.48 10.80
N GLU A 804 20.81 -3.35 10.35
CA GLU A 804 22.25 -3.13 10.16
C GLU A 804 22.97 -4.29 9.41
N PHE A 805 22.35 -4.78 8.34
CA PHE A 805 22.73 -6.00 7.60
C PHE A 805 24.17 -6.00 7.07
N HIS A 806 24.77 -4.84 6.80
CA HIS A 806 26.20 -4.70 6.46
C HIS A 806 27.15 -5.32 7.48
N ARG A 807 26.75 -5.48 8.75
CA ARG A 807 27.56 -6.22 9.75
C ARG A 807 27.84 -7.67 9.33
N THR A 808 27.04 -8.22 8.42
CA THR A 808 27.20 -9.58 7.89
C THR A 808 28.15 -9.67 6.68
N ALA A 809 28.74 -8.55 6.20
CA ALA A 809 29.49 -8.52 4.94
C ALA A 809 30.66 -9.52 4.88
N LYS A 810 31.28 -9.83 6.02
CA LYS A 810 32.38 -10.80 6.14
C LYS A 810 31.90 -12.24 6.45
N SER A 811 30.60 -12.43 6.64
CA SER A 811 30.02 -13.70 7.07
C SER A 811 29.31 -14.42 5.92
N LYS A 812 30.07 -15.25 5.20
CA LYS A 812 29.49 -16.02 4.09
C LYS A 812 28.35 -16.94 4.57
N ALA A 813 28.49 -17.59 5.72
CA ALA A 813 27.49 -18.50 6.27
C ALA A 813 26.13 -17.81 6.52
N VAL A 814 26.15 -16.61 7.11
CA VAL A 814 24.91 -15.83 7.36
C VAL A 814 24.27 -15.42 6.04
N ARG A 815 25.07 -14.93 5.08
CA ARG A 815 24.55 -14.46 3.77
C ARG A 815 23.98 -15.60 2.94
N ASP A 816 24.65 -16.76 2.90
CA ASP A 816 24.15 -17.95 2.21
C ASP A 816 22.82 -18.42 2.83
N GLN A 817 22.67 -18.39 4.16
CA GLN A 817 21.41 -18.70 4.83
C GLN A 817 20.28 -17.72 4.47
N VAL A 818 20.57 -16.42 4.42
CA VAL A 818 19.59 -15.40 4.01
C VAL A 818 19.15 -15.61 2.56
N ILE A 819 20.06 -15.99 1.66
CA ILE A 819 19.72 -16.30 0.26
C ILE A 819 18.78 -17.52 0.18
N ILE A 820 19.00 -18.55 1.00
CA ILE A 820 18.07 -19.70 1.10
C ILE A 820 16.69 -19.22 1.55
N ASP A 821 16.64 -18.39 2.59
CA ASP A 821 15.39 -17.86 3.14
C ASP A 821 14.63 -17.01 2.09
N MET A 822 15.35 -16.26 1.27
CA MET A 822 14.79 -15.48 0.15
C MET A 822 14.24 -16.38 -0.97
N ARG A 823 14.95 -17.46 -1.33
CA ARG A 823 14.54 -18.39 -2.40
C ARG A 823 13.32 -19.23 -2.00
N GLU A 824 13.28 -19.67 -0.75
CA GLU A 824 12.28 -20.64 -0.28
C GLU A 824 11.14 -20.00 0.52
N GLY A 825 11.33 -18.80 1.05
CA GLY A 825 10.41 -18.15 1.98
C GLY A 825 8.98 -18.01 1.46
N ARG A 826 8.79 -17.75 0.17
CA ARG A 826 7.47 -17.66 -0.46
C ARG A 826 6.61 -18.90 -0.21
N LYS A 827 7.19 -20.11 -0.30
CA LYS A 827 6.47 -21.38 -0.10
C LYS A 827 5.86 -21.47 1.30
N TRP A 828 6.48 -20.78 2.26
CA TRP A 828 6.17 -20.80 3.68
C TRP A 828 5.51 -19.50 4.18
N LYS A 829 5.11 -18.60 3.27
CA LYS A 829 4.62 -17.25 3.59
C LYS A 829 5.59 -16.41 4.45
N VAL A 830 6.90 -16.62 4.26
CA VAL A 830 7.97 -15.86 4.92
C VAL A 830 8.38 -14.68 4.05
N GLN A 831 8.32 -13.48 4.64
CA GLN A 831 8.85 -12.25 4.08
C GLN A 831 10.25 -11.99 4.65
N ILE A 832 11.15 -11.45 3.83
CA ILE A 832 12.51 -11.13 4.24
C ILE A 832 12.74 -9.63 4.09
N ALA A 833 13.28 -8.98 5.11
CA ALA A 833 13.62 -7.56 5.07
C ALA A 833 15.08 -7.35 5.47
N LEU A 834 15.87 -6.76 4.59
CA LEU A 834 17.27 -6.45 4.81
C LEU A 834 17.44 -4.93 4.86
N LEU A 835 17.88 -4.42 6.01
CA LEU A 835 18.08 -2.99 6.21
C LEU A 835 19.57 -2.70 6.34
N SER A 836 20.08 -1.78 5.52
CA SER A 836 21.50 -1.43 5.53
C SER A 836 21.79 0.04 5.22
N GLN A 837 23.06 0.40 5.12
CA GLN A 837 23.50 1.78 4.93
C GLN A 837 23.71 2.12 3.45
N SER A 838 24.11 1.13 2.64
CA SER A 838 24.43 1.26 1.22
C SER A 838 23.83 0.12 0.41
N VAL A 839 23.64 0.34 -0.89
CA VAL A 839 23.28 -0.72 -1.85
C VAL A 839 24.38 -1.79 -1.95
N ASP A 840 25.63 -1.42 -1.67
CA ASP A 840 26.80 -2.31 -1.74
C ASP A 840 26.86 -3.36 -0.64
N ASP A 841 26.00 -3.22 0.37
CA ASP A 841 25.91 -4.15 1.48
C ASP A 841 25.11 -5.41 1.11
N PHE A 842 24.43 -5.40 -0.04
CA PHE A 842 23.62 -6.51 -0.55
C PHE A 842 24.35 -7.28 -1.66
N ASP A 843 24.24 -8.60 -1.62
CA ASP A 843 24.80 -9.44 -2.69
C ASP A 843 24.00 -9.26 -3.98
N PRO A 844 24.61 -9.44 -5.18
CA PRO A 844 23.90 -9.35 -6.44
C PRO A 844 22.65 -10.26 -6.48
N VAL A 845 22.76 -11.47 -5.94
CA VAL A 845 21.64 -12.42 -5.84
C VAL A 845 20.51 -11.88 -4.95
N MET A 846 20.83 -11.11 -3.91
CA MET A 846 19.81 -10.51 -3.04
C MET A 846 19.06 -9.39 -3.76
N ILE A 847 19.78 -8.61 -4.57
CA ILE A 847 19.21 -7.57 -5.43
C ILE A 847 18.27 -8.19 -6.46
N ASP A 848 18.70 -9.23 -7.16
CA ASP A 848 17.92 -9.91 -8.22
C ASP A 848 16.59 -10.49 -7.71
N PHE A 849 16.55 -10.97 -6.47
CA PHE A 849 15.32 -11.51 -5.87
C PHE A 849 14.45 -10.47 -5.18
N SER A 850 14.91 -9.23 -5.03
CA SER A 850 14.16 -8.20 -4.33
C SER A 850 12.88 -7.80 -5.08
N THR A 851 11.81 -7.60 -4.33
CA THR A 851 10.51 -7.17 -4.86
C THR A 851 10.08 -5.80 -4.38
N ALA A 852 10.73 -5.27 -3.35
CA ALA A 852 10.58 -3.91 -2.91
C ALA A 852 11.95 -3.33 -2.55
N ILE A 853 12.31 -2.21 -3.17
CA ILE A 853 13.57 -1.51 -2.92
C ILE A 853 13.22 -0.10 -2.44
N TYR A 854 13.61 0.23 -1.21
CA TYR A 854 13.37 1.52 -0.59
C TYR A 854 14.68 2.30 -0.49
N VAL A 855 14.78 3.39 -1.26
CA VAL A 855 15.94 4.29 -1.28
C VAL A 855 15.59 5.57 -0.52
N MET A 856 15.96 5.61 0.77
CA MET A 856 15.56 6.72 1.66
C MET A 856 16.58 7.87 1.73
N ASP A 857 17.73 7.70 1.10
CA ASP A 857 18.74 8.74 0.95
C ASP A 857 19.43 8.59 -0.40
N ALA A 858 19.65 9.71 -1.09
CA ALA A 858 20.31 9.70 -2.39
C ALA A 858 21.81 9.40 -2.30
N GLY A 859 22.45 9.74 -1.18
CA GLY A 859 23.90 9.70 -1.05
C GLY A 859 24.62 10.67 -2.00
N PRO A 860 25.95 10.52 -2.18
CA PRO A 860 26.73 11.29 -3.13
C PRO A 860 26.36 10.95 -4.59
N SER A 861 26.73 11.82 -5.54
CA SER A 861 26.41 11.65 -6.97
C SER A 861 26.79 10.27 -7.53
N GLN A 862 27.91 9.70 -7.10
CA GLN A 862 28.38 8.37 -7.50
C GLN A 862 27.47 7.24 -7.00
N ALA A 863 26.94 7.35 -5.77
CA ALA A 863 25.99 6.37 -5.23
C ALA A 863 24.67 6.38 -6.02
N VAL A 864 24.22 7.58 -6.42
CA VAL A 864 23.05 7.72 -7.30
C VAL A 864 23.27 7.08 -8.67
N GLU A 865 24.44 7.28 -9.30
CA GLU A 865 24.76 6.62 -10.58
C GLU A 865 24.72 5.10 -10.45
N LYS A 866 25.34 4.58 -9.41
CA LYS A 866 25.39 3.14 -9.15
C LYS A 866 24.00 2.57 -8.90
N THR A 867 23.21 3.23 -8.07
CA THR A 867 21.80 2.87 -7.81
C THR A 867 21.00 2.85 -9.11
N ALA A 868 21.15 3.87 -9.95
CA ALA A 868 20.45 3.94 -11.23
C ALA A 868 20.83 2.80 -12.18
N GLN A 869 22.11 2.42 -12.22
CA GLN A 869 22.59 1.30 -13.02
C GLN A 869 22.08 -0.05 -12.51
N ILE A 870 22.13 -0.29 -11.20
CA ILE A 870 21.72 -1.55 -10.58
C ILE A 870 20.22 -1.81 -10.79
N PHE A 871 19.39 -0.81 -10.53
CA PHE A 871 17.93 -0.99 -10.53
C PHE A 871 17.24 -0.56 -11.83
N GLY A 872 18.00 -0.10 -12.83
CA GLY A 872 17.47 0.35 -14.12
C GLY A 872 16.61 1.62 -14.00
N LEU A 873 17.02 2.55 -13.13
CA LEU A 873 16.27 3.80 -12.93
C LEU A 873 16.37 4.70 -14.16
N SER A 874 15.24 5.31 -14.55
CA SER A 874 15.24 6.31 -15.62
C SER A 874 15.99 7.59 -15.23
N SER A 875 16.32 8.41 -16.22
CA SER A 875 16.93 9.74 -16.03
C SER A 875 16.09 10.60 -15.07
N THR A 876 14.76 10.53 -15.20
CA THR A 876 13.79 11.19 -14.32
C THR A 876 13.86 10.65 -12.90
N ALA A 877 13.82 9.33 -12.70
CA ALA A 877 13.90 8.73 -11.37
C ALA A 877 15.21 9.07 -10.66
N LYS A 878 16.31 9.14 -11.40
CA LYS A 878 17.62 9.55 -10.92
C LYS A 878 17.67 11.02 -10.47
N VAL A 879 17.07 11.93 -11.23
CA VAL A 879 16.95 13.35 -10.84
C VAL A 879 16.04 13.51 -9.63
N ALA A 880 14.92 12.78 -9.61
CA ALA A 880 13.98 12.73 -8.51
C ALA A 880 14.65 12.24 -7.21
N LEU A 881 15.47 11.19 -7.30
CA LEU A 881 16.29 10.69 -6.19
C LEU A 881 17.19 11.79 -5.62
N ARG A 882 17.91 12.53 -6.47
CA ARG A 882 18.82 13.61 -6.03
C ARG A 882 18.12 14.80 -5.40
N THR A 883 16.94 15.16 -5.89
CA THR A 883 16.34 16.48 -5.63
C THR A 883 15.13 16.44 -4.69
N ARG A 884 14.49 15.27 -4.54
CA ARG A 884 13.22 15.16 -3.81
C ARG A 884 13.24 14.16 -2.66
N VAL A 885 14.17 13.19 -2.65
CA VAL A 885 14.32 12.27 -1.52
C VAL A 885 14.94 12.99 -0.34
N HIS A 886 14.36 12.82 0.84
CA HIS A 886 14.83 13.41 2.07
C HIS A 886 14.38 12.56 3.28
N GLY A 887 15.19 12.58 4.34
CA GLY A 887 14.86 11.97 5.62
C GLY A 887 13.68 12.66 6.35
N PRO A 888 13.38 12.25 7.59
CA PRO A 888 12.24 12.75 8.36
C PRO A 888 12.27 14.26 8.58
N ARG A 889 11.17 14.93 8.24
CA ARG A 889 10.90 16.35 8.55
C ARG A 889 9.40 16.55 8.75
N GLN A 890 8.97 17.79 9.03
CA GLN A 890 7.55 18.13 9.08
C GLN A 890 6.87 17.73 7.77
N GLY A 891 5.80 16.92 7.85
CA GLY A 891 5.10 16.37 6.69
C GLY A 891 5.62 15.02 6.18
N GLY A 892 6.61 14.41 6.83
CA GLY A 892 7.06 13.03 6.57
C GLY A 892 8.45 12.89 5.95
N ALA A 893 8.83 11.65 5.63
CA ALA A 893 10.06 11.30 4.91
C ALA A 893 9.72 10.86 3.48
N THR A 894 10.36 11.46 2.47
CA THR A 894 10.12 11.13 1.06
C THR A 894 11.26 10.26 0.54
N PHE A 895 10.92 9.13 -0.06
CA PHE A 895 11.89 8.17 -0.58
C PHE A 895 11.49 7.71 -1.99
N LEU A 896 12.48 7.23 -2.73
CA LEU A 896 12.22 6.54 -3.99
C LEU A 896 11.97 5.06 -3.66
N VAL A 897 10.93 4.49 -4.24
CA VAL A 897 10.64 3.07 -4.08
C VAL A 897 10.42 2.43 -5.44
N GLN A 898 10.87 1.19 -5.56
CA GLN A 898 10.61 0.32 -6.69
C GLN A 898 9.95 -0.96 -6.20
N TYR A 899 8.75 -1.24 -6.70
CA TYR A 899 8.02 -2.48 -6.44
C TYR A 899 7.98 -3.33 -7.70
N ALA A 900 8.37 -4.59 -7.59
CA ALA A 900 8.10 -5.60 -8.62
C ALA A 900 6.73 -6.25 -8.32
N THR A 901 5.75 -5.97 -9.18
CA THR A 901 4.38 -6.50 -9.06
C THR A 901 4.07 -7.48 -10.20
N LYS A 902 2.95 -8.19 -10.11
CA LYS A 902 2.44 -9.04 -11.19
C LYS A 902 2.12 -8.27 -12.47
N ASN A 903 1.86 -6.96 -12.35
CA ASN A 903 1.55 -6.06 -13.46
C ASN A 903 2.77 -5.24 -13.90
N GLY A 904 3.98 -5.68 -13.56
CA GLY A 904 5.23 -5.00 -13.90
C GLY A 904 5.84 -4.20 -12.75
N VAL A 905 6.86 -3.42 -13.08
CA VAL A 905 7.63 -2.64 -12.12
C VAL A 905 6.97 -1.28 -11.89
N ASN A 906 6.83 -0.89 -10.62
CA ASN A 906 6.27 0.39 -10.22
C ASN A 906 7.34 1.20 -9.48
N VAL A 907 7.79 2.33 -10.06
CA VAL A 907 8.85 3.20 -9.53
C VAL A 907 8.26 4.57 -9.20
N GLN A 908 8.25 4.93 -7.92
CA GLN A 908 7.57 6.14 -7.44
C GLN A 908 8.36 6.86 -6.36
N LEU A 909 8.12 8.17 -6.27
CA LEU A 909 8.41 8.91 -5.05
C LEU A 909 7.21 8.81 -4.12
N LEU A 910 7.43 8.29 -2.92
CA LEU A 910 6.40 8.20 -1.89
C LEU A 910 6.87 8.88 -0.61
N THR A 911 5.91 9.40 0.16
CA THR A 911 6.16 10.01 1.46
C THR A 911 5.51 9.19 2.56
N LEU A 912 6.30 8.73 3.53
CA LEU A 912 5.80 8.18 4.79
C LEU A 912 5.47 9.33 5.72
N THR A 913 4.19 9.49 6.03
CA THR A 913 3.68 10.58 6.89
C THR A 913 3.06 9.96 8.14
N LEU A 914 3.86 9.86 9.21
CA LEU A 914 3.40 9.36 10.50
C LEU A 914 2.89 10.52 11.37
N GLY A 915 1.80 10.28 12.08
CA GLY A 915 1.26 11.24 13.04
C GLY A 915 2.05 11.26 14.36
N PRO A 916 1.89 12.32 15.17
CA PRO A 916 2.59 12.48 16.44
C PRO A 916 2.50 11.29 17.44
N VAL A 917 1.34 10.66 17.60
CA VAL A 917 1.09 9.49 18.47
C VAL A 917 1.94 8.32 18.00
N GLU A 918 1.97 8.08 16.69
CA GLU A 918 2.77 7.00 16.10
C GLU A 918 4.28 7.28 16.20
N LEU A 919 4.71 8.54 15.99
CA LEU A 919 6.09 8.95 16.24
C LEU A 919 6.50 8.74 17.69
N TRP A 920 5.65 9.11 18.65
CA TRP A 920 5.87 8.86 20.07
C TRP A 920 5.90 7.37 20.42
N ALA A 921 5.07 6.56 19.76
CA ALA A 921 5.07 5.11 19.94
C ALA A 921 6.38 4.49 19.43
N PHE A 922 6.89 4.95 18.28
CA PHE A 922 8.12 4.45 17.70
C PHE A 922 9.39 5.08 18.23
N SER A 923 9.33 6.16 19.02
CA SER A 923 10.54 6.79 19.55
C SER A 923 11.34 5.81 20.42
N THR A 924 12.63 5.72 20.11
CA THR A 924 13.63 4.87 20.78
C THR A 924 14.74 5.68 21.44
N THR A 925 14.71 7.01 21.31
CA THR A 925 15.59 7.92 22.05
C THR A 925 15.38 7.70 23.55
N ALA A 926 16.47 7.56 24.31
CA ALA A 926 16.41 7.14 25.71
C ALA A 926 15.55 8.08 26.57
N GLU A 927 15.71 9.39 26.38
CA GLU A 927 14.96 10.42 27.10
C GLU A 927 13.46 10.38 26.76
N ASP A 928 13.14 10.33 25.47
CA ASP A 928 11.76 10.24 24.97
C ASP A 928 11.06 8.98 25.51
N ALA A 929 11.72 7.82 25.42
CA ALA A 929 11.21 6.55 25.90
C ALA A 929 11.01 6.57 27.43
N THR A 930 11.93 7.20 28.18
CA THR A 930 11.83 7.30 29.64
C THR A 930 10.61 8.13 30.06
N VAL A 931 10.43 9.32 29.48
CA VAL A 931 9.26 10.18 29.77
C VAL A 931 7.97 9.48 29.38
N ARG A 932 7.91 8.89 28.19
CA ARG A 932 6.74 8.12 27.72
C ARG A 932 6.38 6.99 28.68
N ASN A 933 7.35 6.16 29.06
CA ASN A 933 7.11 5.00 29.91
C ASN A 933 6.70 5.40 31.34
N GLN A 934 7.21 6.52 31.86
CA GLN A 934 6.73 7.06 33.15
C GLN A 934 5.27 7.53 33.03
N LEU A 935 4.94 8.28 31.97
CA LEU A 935 3.56 8.73 31.74
C LEU A 935 2.58 7.57 31.51
N TYR A 936 3.01 6.49 30.86
CA TYR A 936 2.20 5.27 30.67
C TYR A 936 1.72 4.69 32.01
N ARG A 937 2.58 4.71 33.03
CA ARG A 937 2.24 4.20 34.38
C ARG A 937 1.23 5.09 35.11
N HIS A 938 1.22 6.39 34.83
CA HIS A 938 0.34 7.35 35.51
C HIS A 938 -1.01 7.56 34.81
N LEU A 939 -1.02 7.63 33.47
CA LEU A 939 -2.18 8.01 32.67
C LEU A 939 -2.76 6.85 31.85
N GLY A 940 -2.00 5.77 31.69
CA GLY A 940 -2.26 4.73 30.70
C GLY A 940 -1.62 5.05 29.33
N PRO A 941 -1.33 4.03 28.49
CA PRO A 941 -0.55 4.22 27.27
C PRO A 941 -1.17 5.13 26.22
N GLY A 942 -2.47 4.95 25.90
CA GLY A 942 -3.16 5.75 24.88
C GLY A 942 -3.26 7.23 25.25
N GLU A 943 -3.65 7.50 26.50
CA GLU A 943 -3.81 8.87 26.99
C GLU A 943 -2.47 9.60 27.11
N ALA A 944 -1.43 8.90 27.58
CA ALA A 944 -0.08 9.45 27.61
C ALA A 944 0.45 9.81 26.21
N ARG A 945 0.24 8.96 25.19
CA ARG A 945 0.62 9.28 23.81
C ARG A 945 -0.16 10.47 23.28
N ARG A 946 -1.48 10.54 23.53
CA ARG A 946 -2.34 11.67 23.14
C ARG A 946 -1.81 12.99 23.72
N LEU A 947 -1.47 12.99 25.01
CA LEU A 947 -0.92 14.16 25.69
C LEU A 947 0.45 14.56 25.13
N LEU A 948 1.36 13.60 24.96
CA LEU A 948 2.69 13.84 24.38
C LEU A 948 2.61 14.34 22.94
N ALA A 949 1.70 13.80 22.14
CA ALA A 949 1.41 14.25 20.78
C ALA A 949 0.90 15.71 20.75
N ALA A 950 0.06 16.10 21.71
CA ALA A 950 -0.46 17.45 21.82
C ALA A 950 0.61 18.47 22.24
N LEU A 951 1.47 18.12 23.20
CA LEU A 951 2.54 18.98 23.71
C LEU A 951 3.76 19.04 22.77
N PHE A 952 4.11 17.90 22.16
CA PHE A 952 5.32 17.70 21.37
C PHE A 952 4.99 17.02 20.04
N PRO A 953 4.36 17.73 19.09
CA PRO A 953 3.87 17.16 17.84
C PRO A 953 4.98 16.62 16.91
N ASN A 954 6.24 16.97 17.16
CA ASN A 954 7.39 16.43 16.41
C ASN A 954 7.83 15.03 16.90
N GLY A 955 7.21 14.49 17.95
CA GLY A 955 7.51 13.15 18.46
C GLY A 955 8.77 13.04 19.33
N SER A 956 9.27 14.16 19.88
CA SER A 956 10.46 14.17 20.74
C SER A 956 10.48 15.36 21.69
N ILE A 957 11.06 15.16 22.89
CA ILE A 957 11.31 16.19 23.92
C ILE A 957 12.76 16.70 23.93
N ALA A 958 13.62 16.23 23.02
CA ALA A 958 15.05 16.57 23.02
C ALA A 958 15.32 18.09 23.13
N LYS A 959 14.59 18.91 22.35
CA LYS A 959 14.71 20.37 22.38
C LYS A 959 14.31 20.99 23.72
N GLU A 960 13.30 20.43 24.38
CA GLU A 960 12.84 20.90 25.69
C GLU A 960 13.88 20.59 26.76
N ILE A 961 14.47 19.39 26.72
CA ILE A 961 15.55 19.00 27.63
C ILE A 961 16.79 19.88 27.41
N GLU A 962 17.20 20.12 26.16
CA GLU A 962 18.31 21.02 25.84
C GLU A 962 18.07 22.43 26.39
N THR A 963 16.86 22.96 26.24
CA THR A 963 16.48 24.30 26.75
C THR A 963 16.56 24.37 28.28
N ARG A 964 16.07 23.33 28.97
CA ARG A 964 16.12 23.24 30.44
C ARG A 964 17.55 23.10 30.95
N LEU A 965 18.36 22.26 30.31
CA LEU A 965 19.77 22.07 30.66
C LEU A 965 20.58 23.35 30.43
N ALA A 966 20.31 24.09 29.34
CA ALA A 966 20.94 25.37 29.08
C ALA A 966 20.59 26.42 30.15
N SER A 967 19.33 26.47 30.58
CA SER A 967 18.87 27.36 31.65
C SER A 967 19.53 27.01 32.99
N MET A 968 19.58 25.71 33.33
CA MET A 968 20.24 25.23 34.54
C MET A 968 21.75 25.54 34.54
N LYS A 969 22.42 25.40 33.38
CA LYS A 969 23.83 25.77 33.24
C LYS A 969 24.09 27.25 33.49
N MET A 970 23.15 28.14 33.13
CA MET A 970 23.25 29.56 33.43
C MET A 970 23.11 29.86 34.92
N GLU A 971 22.35 29.06 35.67
CA GLU A 971 22.12 29.25 37.11
C GLU A 971 23.20 28.61 38.00
N THR A 972 23.69 27.41 37.68
CA THR A 972 24.58 26.62 38.58
C THR A 972 25.99 26.38 38.03
N GLY A 973 26.32 26.81 36.82
CA GLY A 973 27.69 26.83 36.27
C GLY A 973 28.28 25.48 35.82
N LEU A 974 27.82 24.33 36.35
CA LEU A 974 28.25 22.97 35.97
C LEU A 974 27.05 22.05 35.74
N ILE A 975 27.16 21.15 34.74
CA ILE A 975 26.17 20.09 34.45
C ILE A 975 26.80 18.75 34.85
N GLU A 976 26.29 18.12 35.92
CA GLU A 976 26.59 16.72 36.27
C GLU A 976 25.58 15.77 35.59
N GLU A 977 25.90 14.49 35.40
CA GLU A 977 24.95 13.52 34.80
C GLU A 977 23.65 13.39 35.60
N ASP A 978 23.71 13.52 36.94
CA ASP A 978 22.54 13.53 37.82
C ASP A 978 21.57 14.68 37.53
N ALA A 979 22.06 15.79 36.97
CA ALA A 979 21.23 16.92 36.58
C ALA A 979 20.29 16.56 35.42
N LYS A 980 20.71 15.69 34.49
CA LYS A 980 19.86 15.25 33.37
C LYS A 980 18.69 14.38 33.84
N ALA A 981 18.94 13.42 34.72
CA ALA A 981 17.90 12.57 35.29
C ALA A 981 16.89 13.38 36.12
N SER A 982 17.39 14.39 36.84
CA SER A 982 16.56 15.37 37.56
C SER A 982 15.66 16.18 36.62
N VAL A 983 16.19 16.69 35.50
CA VAL A 983 15.41 17.44 34.48
C VAL A 983 14.29 16.60 33.86
N VAL A 984 14.57 15.34 33.53
CA VAL A 984 13.57 14.40 32.98
C VAL A 984 12.43 14.17 33.98
N SER A 985 12.77 13.91 35.24
CA SER A 985 11.78 13.68 36.31
C SER A 985 10.95 14.93 36.57
N GLN A 986 11.58 16.11 36.55
CA GLN A 986 10.88 17.39 36.69
C GLN A 986 9.94 17.65 35.51
N LEU A 987 10.35 17.34 34.28
CA LEU A 987 9.50 17.47 33.09
C LEU A 987 8.25 16.57 33.19
N VAL A 988 8.41 15.33 33.65
CA VAL A 988 7.27 14.43 33.88
C VAL A 988 6.30 15.01 34.91
N SER A 989 6.82 15.54 36.03
CA SER A 989 5.98 16.20 37.05
C SER A 989 5.26 17.42 36.49
N ASP A 990 5.95 18.26 35.71
CA ASP A 990 5.36 19.44 35.07
C ASP A 990 4.22 19.03 34.11
N ILE A 991 4.43 17.99 33.29
CA ILE A 991 3.42 17.46 32.37
C ILE A 991 2.20 16.95 33.13
N LEU A 992 2.39 16.16 34.20
CA LEU A 992 1.29 15.63 35.01
C LEU A 992 0.51 16.73 35.72
N ASN A 993 1.20 17.74 36.26
CA ASN A 993 0.56 18.89 36.89
C ASN A 993 -0.24 19.73 35.88
N ALA A 994 0.29 19.87 34.67
CA ALA A 994 -0.37 20.59 33.58
C ALA A 994 -1.63 19.82 33.11
N TYR A 995 -1.52 18.51 32.95
CA TYR A 995 -2.63 17.61 32.60
C TYR A 995 -3.75 17.61 33.65
N ALA A 996 -3.40 17.59 34.94
CA ALA A 996 -4.38 17.63 36.02
C ALA A 996 -5.22 18.93 36.01
N LYS A 997 -4.68 20.03 35.47
CA LYS A 997 -5.39 21.31 35.31
C LYS A 997 -6.23 21.35 34.03
N ASP A 998 -5.65 20.88 32.93
CA ASP A 998 -6.31 20.82 31.63
C ASP A 998 -5.87 19.56 30.87
N PRO A 999 -6.74 18.54 30.76
CA PRO A 999 -6.44 17.34 29.98
C PRO A 999 -6.17 17.63 28.49
N ASN A 1000 -6.62 18.76 27.95
CA ASN A 1000 -6.45 19.13 26.54
C ASN A 1000 -5.32 20.13 26.30
N ILE A 1001 -4.40 20.25 27.26
CA ILE A 1001 -3.26 21.16 27.19
C ILE A 1001 -2.39 20.91 25.95
N LYS A 1002 -2.00 22.01 25.28
CA LYS A 1002 -1.19 21.99 24.04
C LYS A 1002 0.21 22.58 24.22
N MET A 1003 0.46 23.25 25.34
CA MET A 1003 1.74 23.85 25.66
C MET A 1003 1.97 23.80 27.17
N LEU A 1004 3.19 23.52 27.60
CA LEU A 1004 3.55 23.63 29.00
C LEU A 1004 3.59 25.10 29.43
N PRO A 1005 3.17 25.44 30.66
CA PRO A 1005 3.31 26.78 31.19
C PRO A 1005 4.78 27.20 31.19
N ALA A 1006 5.10 28.41 30.72
CA ALA A 1006 6.43 28.98 30.89
C ALA A 1006 6.72 29.08 32.39
N LYS A 1007 7.85 28.52 32.84
CA LYS A 1007 8.36 28.80 34.19
C LYS A 1007 8.79 30.26 34.21
N ILE A 1008 8.17 31.04 35.09
CA ILE A 1008 8.57 32.42 35.41
C ILE A 1008 9.89 32.38 36.17
#